data_AF-A0A3M6XBT2-F1
#
_entry.id   AF-A0A3M6XBT2-F1
#
_cell.length_a   1.000
_cell.length_b   1.000
_cell.length_c   1.000
_cell.angle_alpha   90.00
_cell.angle_beta   90.00
_cell.angle_gamma   90.00
#
_symmetry.space_group_name_H-M   'P 1'
#
loop_
_entity.id
_entity.type
_entity.pdbx_description
1 polymer ?
#
loop_
_entity_poly.entity_id
_entity_poly.type
_entity_poly.pdbx_seq_one_letter_code
_entity_poly.pdbx_strand_id
1 'polypeptide(L)'
;MALTSPSLHARAMIFGCLVVLLSFLAGSAQAADAAEWRRRSIYQVLTDRYAHGNGTDEDHAPNCEVELGLYCGGTWRGIMNNLDYIQGMNFDAIWISPVVKQLPQRTGDGEAYTAYWAQNLYELEPHFGTEQDLQDLVAALHSRGMLLMLDVVVNHMGFAGTGEDCDYSVLYPFNDTKYYHDYCEITDPTSPLNTQACWLGDWKVTLADLRTEDAEVQDMFGQWISQMVANYSIDGLRIDTSINVEPEFFPNFVDAAGVFATGEVMQGDDSLACQWADTIGSILNYPIYYTLTRAFSNSEGSINDLVLTIDSVKENCPNSTSFGSFSENHDVARFASLTDDLSLAKNIITYTMLADGIPIIYQGQEQRQYGSIHPYYNRAPLWQAGFNTSAPLYEHIAILNKFRQHVISGHNNYTEYMAEVIYQDMHSLGLRKGFNGSQVITVLNNNGQDCEYFELEVSGHDYAPGTVLTEVLTCTNLTVNDSGNLTVPMFAGTPKVLYPLELLANSGICGMHAAEEPLPSATIMTIDATSTVGGHVTTIETVETSPIPPITTHVWSTISGLPTVVPSVMNPEGGFTAITKLITTTQAPASQATAATTSTGDSAAPSREALGAGETLKPNSNLVLSAAGLAGAASSVDVAGAAASVTASAFDRWQGHGHGHGGHFHRRFGA
;
A
#
# COMPACT_ATOMS: atom_id res chain seq x y z
N MET A 1 -13.03 62.32 -29.37
CA MET A 1 -11.68 62.02 -28.85
C MET A 1 -11.66 62.35 -27.37
N ALA A 2 -11.97 61.37 -26.51
CA ALA A 2 -11.84 61.43 -25.04
C ALA A 2 -12.18 60.03 -24.50
N LEU A 3 -11.17 59.23 -24.17
CA LEU A 3 -11.35 57.96 -23.47
C LEU A 3 -11.11 58.22 -21.98
N THR A 4 -12.17 58.08 -21.17
CA THR A 4 -12.09 58.17 -19.72
C THR A 4 -11.49 56.89 -19.16
N SER A 5 -10.35 56.98 -18.47
CA SER A 5 -9.79 55.83 -17.74
C SER A 5 -10.62 55.51 -16.49
N PRO A 6 -10.79 54.24 -16.11
CA PRO A 6 -11.37 53.87 -14.83
C PRO A 6 -10.44 54.30 -13.69
N SER A 7 -11.02 54.80 -12.60
CA SER A 7 -10.28 55.39 -11.48
C SER A 7 -9.36 54.39 -10.77
N LEU A 8 -8.30 54.92 -10.14
CA LEU A 8 -7.28 54.13 -9.43
C LEU A 8 -7.86 53.18 -8.37
N HIS A 9 -9.00 53.57 -7.76
CA HIS A 9 -9.70 52.78 -6.74
C HIS A 9 -10.34 51.49 -7.30
N ALA A 10 -10.84 51.51 -8.53
CA ALA A 10 -11.44 50.31 -9.14
C ALA A 10 -10.36 49.24 -9.44
N ARG A 11 -9.14 49.66 -9.80
CA ARG A 11 -8.01 48.75 -10.00
C ARG A 11 -7.52 48.16 -8.67
N ALA A 12 -7.50 48.93 -7.59
CA ALA A 12 -7.11 48.46 -6.27
C ALA A 12 -8.09 47.40 -5.71
N MET A 13 -9.41 47.59 -5.87
CA MET A 13 -10.39 46.57 -5.45
C MET A 13 -10.29 45.27 -6.26
N ILE A 14 -10.09 45.34 -7.57
CA ILE A 14 -9.95 44.13 -8.41
C ILE A 14 -8.67 43.37 -8.03
N PHE A 15 -7.56 44.05 -7.78
CA PHE A 15 -6.32 43.41 -7.33
C PHE A 15 -6.47 42.79 -5.93
N GLY A 16 -7.12 43.49 -5.00
CA GLY A 16 -7.43 42.97 -3.66
C GLY A 16 -8.32 41.73 -3.67
N CYS A 17 -9.38 41.72 -4.46
CA CYS A 17 -10.23 40.55 -4.63
C CYS A 17 -9.50 39.39 -5.32
N LEU A 18 -8.58 39.65 -6.26
CA LEU A 18 -7.80 38.59 -6.89
C LEU A 18 -6.83 37.93 -5.90
N VAL A 19 -6.14 38.73 -5.07
CA VAL A 19 -5.25 38.23 -4.03
C VAL A 19 -6.02 37.41 -3.00
N VAL A 20 -7.20 37.86 -2.56
CA VAL A 20 -8.05 37.08 -1.64
C VAL A 20 -8.58 35.79 -2.28
N LEU A 21 -8.94 35.79 -3.57
CA LEU A 21 -9.34 34.54 -4.25
C LEU A 21 -8.17 33.56 -4.41
N LEU A 22 -6.95 34.05 -4.70
CA LEU A 22 -5.75 33.23 -4.74
C LEU A 22 -5.39 32.68 -3.35
N SER A 23 -5.63 33.41 -2.27
CA SER A 23 -5.47 32.93 -0.89
C SER A 23 -6.48 31.83 -0.50
N PHE A 24 -7.60 31.68 -1.22
CA PHE A 24 -8.57 30.58 -1.02
C PHE A 24 -8.36 29.39 -1.99
N LEU A 25 -7.47 29.53 -2.97
CA LEU A 25 -7.05 28.44 -3.87
C LEU A 25 -5.68 27.86 -3.51
N ALA A 26 -4.89 28.58 -2.70
CA ALA A 26 -3.88 27.96 -1.85
C ALA A 26 -4.58 27.14 -0.76
N GLY A 27 -5.06 25.95 -1.12
CA GLY A 27 -5.32 24.92 -0.13
C GLY A 27 -4.08 24.78 0.72
N SER A 28 -4.22 24.96 2.04
CA SER A 28 -3.12 24.71 2.96
C SER A 28 -2.81 23.22 2.86
N ALA A 29 -1.76 22.88 2.11
CA ALA A 29 -1.14 21.57 2.18
C ALA A 29 -0.57 21.46 3.59
N GLN A 30 -1.40 21.01 4.54
CA GLN A 30 -0.92 20.48 5.78
C GLN A 30 -0.08 19.27 5.39
N ALA A 31 1.23 19.41 5.55
CA ALA A 31 2.15 18.28 5.50
C ALA A 31 1.55 17.13 6.32
N ALA A 32 1.59 15.92 5.77
CA ALA A 32 1.04 14.76 6.46
C ALA A 32 1.80 14.57 7.78
N ASP A 33 1.11 14.80 8.89
CA ASP A 33 1.67 14.66 10.22
C ASP A 33 1.67 13.19 10.67
N ALA A 34 2.20 12.93 11.86
CA ALA A 34 2.23 11.59 12.42
C ALA A 34 0.83 10.97 12.62
N ALA A 35 -0.24 11.75 12.76
CA ALA A 35 -1.59 11.21 12.88
C ALA A 35 -2.11 10.71 11.52
N GLU A 36 -1.85 11.43 10.43
CA GLU A 36 -2.21 10.96 9.09
C GLU A 36 -1.31 9.80 8.63
N TRP A 37 -0.01 9.82 8.92
CA TRP A 37 0.90 8.72 8.58
C TRP A 37 0.57 7.40 9.27
N ARG A 38 0.12 7.42 10.54
CA ARG A 38 -0.41 6.23 11.25
C ARG A 38 -1.55 5.52 10.49
N ARG A 39 -2.31 6.25 9.69
CA ARG A 39 -3.43 5.73 8.89
C ARG A 39 -2.98 5.08 7.58
N ARG A 40 -1.76 5.39 7.10
CA ARG A 40 -1.20 4.85 5.86
C ARG A 40 -0.78 3.39 5.96
N SER A 41 -0.54 2.83 4.78
CA SER A 41 0.21 1.61 4.52
C SER A 41 1.22 1.89 3.41
N ILE A 42 2.47 1.49 3.63
CA ILE A 42 3.61 1.83 2.77
C ILE A 42 4.02 0.62 1.95
N TYR A 43 4.19 0.82 0.65
CA TYR A 43 4.89 -0.12 -0.22
C TYR A 43 6.31 0.41 -0.50
N GLN A 44 7.33 -0.30 -0.04
CA GLN A 44 8.74 0.08 -0.21
C GLN A 44 9.26 -0.37 -1.58
N VAL A 45 9.82 0.58 -2.31
CA VAL A 45 10.26 0.50 -3.69
C VAL A 45 11.76 0.82 -3.77
N LEU A 46 12.52 -0.10 -4.36
CA LEU A 46 13.91 0.13 -4.72
C LEU A 46 13.94 0.63 -6.16
N THR A 47 14.20 1.92 -6.39
CA THR A 47 13.89 2.61 -7.66
C THR A 47 14.48 1.90 -8.89
N ASP A 48 15.76 1.51 -8.83
CA ASP A 48 16.45 0.76 -9.89
C ASP A 48 15.86 -0.64 -10.16
N ARG A 49 15.11 -1.21 -9.21
CA ARG A 49 14.69 -2.62 -9.19
C ARG A 49 13.17 -2.80 -9.22
N TYR A 50 12.38 -1.72 -9.36
CA TYR A 50 10.93 -1.82 -9.40
C TYR A 50 10.38 -1.99 -10.82
N ALA A 51 10.57 -1.00 -11.68
CA ALA A 51 10.02 -0.99 -13.04
C ALA A 51 10.79 -0.04 -13.99
N HIS A 52 10.86 -0.41 -15.27
CA HIS A 52 11.44 0.39 -16.34
C HIS A 52 10.46 1.46 -16.89
N GLY A 53 10.98 2.60 -17.33
CA GLY A 53 10.18 3.76 -17.73
C GLY A 53 9.37 3.63 -19.03
N ASN A 54 9.78 2.75 -19.95
CA ASN A 54 9.17 2.66 -21.28
C ASN A 54 7.96 1.71 -21.37
N GLY A 55 7.63 0.99 -20.28
CA GLY A 55 6.80 -0.22 -20.37
C GLY A 55 7.63 -1.36 -20.98
N THR A 56 7.64 -2.52 -20.33
CA THR A 56 8.54 -3.60 -20.74
C THR A 56 8.06 -4.32 -22.00
N ASP A 57 8.80 -4.14 -23.10
CA ASP A 57 9.02 -5.25 -24.02
C ASP A 57 9.79 -6.33 -23.24
N GLU A 58 9.10 -7.40 -22.84
CA GLU A 58 9.68 -8.53 -22.07
C GLU A 58 10.90 -9.16 -22.79
N ASP A 59 10.96 -9.02 -24.12
CA ASP A 59 12.03 -9.53 -24.98
C ASP A 59 13.36 -8.73 -24.91
N HIS A 60 13.38 -7.53 -24.30
CA HIS A 60 14.52 -6.59 -24.42
C HIS A 60 15.02 -5.94 -23.12
N ALA A 61 14.42 -6.23 -21.96
CA ALA A 61 15.02 -5.83 -20.69
C ALA A 61 16.35 -6.59 -20.50
N PRO A 62 17.51 -5.91 -20.36
CA PRO A 62 18.77 -6.60 -20.12
C PRO A 62 18.70 -7.40 -18.80
N ASN A 63 19.32 -8.58 -18.77
CA ASN A 63 19.39 -9.37 -17.55
C ASN A 63 20.03 -8.53 -16.43
N CYS A 64 19.27 -8.31 -15.35
CA CYS A 64 19.81 -7.69 -14.14
C CYS A 64 20.75 -8.70 -13.47
N GLU A 65 22.06 -8.48 -13.61
CA GLU A 65 23.12 -9.24 -12.95
C GLU A 65 23.19 -8.81 -11.47
N VAL A 66 22.17 -9.19 -10.70
CA VAL A 66 21.95 -8.77 -9.31
C VAL A 66 23.20 -9.01 -8.45
N GLU A 67 23.88 -10.14 -8.64
CA GLU A 67 25.09 -10.51 -7.92
C GLU A 67 26.30 -9.59 -8.14
N LEU A 68 26.30 -8.79 -9.21
CA LEU A 68 27.35 -7.81 -9.48
C LEU A 68 27.05 -6.41 -8.94
N GLY A 69 25.84 -6.20 -8.38
CA GLY A 69 25.45 -4.94 -7.76
C GLY A 69 25.41 -3.77 -8.74
N LEU A 70 24.96 -3.97 -9.97
CA LEU A 70 24.94 -2.94 -11.02
C LEU A 70 23.58 -2.23 -11.11
N TYR A 71 23.54 -1.08 -11.78
CA TYR A 71 22.26 -0.49 -12.21
C TYR A 71 21.55 -1.44 -13.18
N CYS A 72 20.28 -1.71 -12.91
CA CYS A 72 19.42 -2.54 -13.74
C CYS A 72 18.38 -1.72 -14.53
N GLY A 73 18.24 -0.43 -14.28
CA GLY A 73 17.52 0.52 -15.16
C GLY A 73 16.06 0.77 -14.78
N GLY A 74 15.70 0.61 -13.51
CA GLY A 74 14.43 1.08 -12.96
C GLY A 74 14.40 2.61 -12.81
N THR A 75 13.22 3.22 -12.88
CA THR A 75 13.05 4.68 -13.01
C THR A 75 11.79 5.20 -12.33
N TRP A 76 11.73 6.50 -11.99
CA TRP A 76 10.51 7.13 -11.46
C TRP A 76 9.32 7.04 -12.43
N ARG A 77 9.59 7.18 -13.73
CA ARG A 77 8.58 6.95 -14.79
C ARG A 77 8.04 5.51 -14.75
N GLY A 78 8.91 4.54 -14.50
CA GLY A 78 8.52 3.13 -14.37
C GLY A 78 7.65 2.87 -13.14
N ILE A 79 8.00 3.49 -12.00
CA ILE A 79 7.15 3.47 -10.79
C ILE A 79 5.77 4.05 -11.11
N MET A 80 5.73 5.24 -11.71
CA MET A 80 4.49 5.95 -12.06
C MET A 80 3.58 5.11 -12.97
N ASN A 81 4.17 4.44 -13.97
CA ASN A 81 3.44 3.59 -14.92
C ASN A 81 2.86 2.31 -14.28
N ASN A 82 3.32 1.91 -13.09
CA ASN A 82 2.92 0.68 -12.40
C ASN A 82 2.25 0.94 -11.04
N LEU A 83 1.77 2.17 -10.77
CA LEU A 83 1.04 2.50 -9.54
C LEU A 83 -0.26 1.67 -9.37
N ASP A 84 -0.88 1.22 -10.47
CA ASP A 84 -2.08 0.38 -10.42
C ASP A 84 -1.84 -0.96 -9.72
N TYR A 85 -0.63 -1.53 -9.82
CA TYR A 85 -0.22 -2.75 -9.12
C TYR A 85 -0.11 -2.52 -7.60
N ILE A 86 0.43 -1.37 -7.19
CA ILE A 86 0.54 -0.98 -5.78
C ILE A 86 -0.86 -0.71 -5.19
N GLN A 87 -1.69 0.06 -5.91
CA GLN A 87 -3.07 0.35 -5.49
C GLN A 87 -3.99 -0.87 -5.52
N GLY A 88 -3.70 -1.88 -6.33
CA GLY A 88 -4.43 -3.16 -6.31
C GLY A 88 -4.26 -3.94 -4.99
N MET A 89 -3.19 -3.67 -4.22
CA MET A 89 -3.02 -4.09 -2.83
C MET A 89 -3.53 -3.08 -1.80
N ASN A 90 -4.24 -2.03 -2.23
CA ASN A 90 -4.80 -0.93 -1.42
C ASN A 90 -3.76 -0.10 -0.64
N PHE A 91 -2.49 -0.08 -1.07
CA PHE A 91 -1.49 0.82 -0.50
C PHE A 91 -1.79 2.28 -0.86
N ASP A 92 -1.63 3.16 0.13
CA ASP A 92 -1.87 4.60 0.04
C ASP A 92 -0.61 5.43 0.36
N ALA A 93 0.56 4.80 0.41
CA ALA A 93 1.86 5.46 0.38
C ALA A 93 2.91 4.58 -0.30
N ILE A 94 3.94 5.19 -0.88
CA ILE A 94 5.17 4.49 -1.29
C ILE A 94 6.40 5.11 -0.62
N TRP A 95 7.40 4.27 -0.34
CA TRP A 95 8.75 4.71 0.06
C TRP A 95 9.70 4.39 -1.08
N ILE A 96 10.34 5.40 -1.67
CA ILE A 96 11.34 5.23 -2.74
C ILE A 96 12.77 5.47 -2.23
N SER A 97 13.75 4.83 -2.88
CA SER A 97 15.20 5.06 -2.66
C SER A 97 15.60 6.54 -2.73
N PRO A 98 16.77 6.93 -2.17
CA PRO A 98 17.22 8.31 -2.22
C PRO A 98 17.34 8.83 -3.65
N VAL A 99 17.04 10.11 -3.84
CA VAL A 99 16.93 10.71 -5.19
C VAL A 99 18.14 11.54 -5.61
N VAL A 100 19.08 11.78 -4.69
CA VAL A 100 20.26 12.63 -4.92
C VAL A 100 21.34 11.92 -5.72
N LYS A 101 22.15 12.67 -6.45
CA LYS A 101 23.20 12.16 -7.34
C LYS A 101 24.30 11.41 -6.60
N GLN A 102 24.62 10.24 -7.12
CA GLN A 102 25.53 9.27 -6.53
C GLN A 102 26.95 9.34 -7.08
N LEU A 103 27.87 8.56 -6.49
CA LEU A 103 29.16 8.29 -7.11
C LEU A 103 28.98 7.58 -8.47
N PRO A 104 29.67 8.02 -9.55
CA PRO A 104 29.47 7.48 -10.89
C PRO A 104 30.34 6.24 -11.21
N GLN A 105 31.20 5.80 -10.29
CA GLN A 105 32.14 4.70 -10.54
C GLN A 105 31.49 3.34 -10.28
N ARG A 106 31.86 2.35 -11.10
CA ARG A 106 31.77 0.94 -10.73
C ARG A 106 32.96 0.56 -9.85
N THR A 107 32.68 0.10 -8.65
CA THR A 107 33.64 -0.16 -7.56
C THR A 107 33.84 -1.66 -7.34
N GLY A 108 34.54 -2.04 -6.26
CA GLY A 108 34.67 -3.44 -5.83
C GLY A 108 33.40 -4.04 -5.20
N ASP A 109 32.33 -3.25 -5.02
CA ASP A 109 31.02 -3.66 -4.49
C ASP A 109 29.85 -3.43 -5.47
N GLY A 110 30.15 -2.98 -6.69
CA GLY A 110 29.15 -2.71 -7.72
C GLY A 110 29.04 -1.22 -8.05
N GLU A 111 27.83 -0.74 -8.29
CA GLU A 111 27.47 0.64 -8.62
C GLU A 111 26.44 1.14 -7.59
N ALA A 112 26.21 2.45 -7.53
CA ALA A 112 25.35 3.07 -6.52
C ALA A 112 23.83 2.87 -6.73
N TYR A 113 23.38 1.72 -7.25
CA TYR A 113 21.98 1.48 -7.66
C TYR A 113 20.93 1.58 -6.53
N THR A 114 21.35 1.44 -5.27
CA THR A 114 20.50 1.65 -4.09
C THR A 114 20.39 3.12 -3.67
N ALA A 115 21.23 3.98 -4.22
CA ALA A 115 21.34 5.41 -3.98
C ALA A 115 21.79 5.88 -2.56
N TYR A 116 22.56 5.07 -1.83
CA TYR A 116 23.12 5.44 -0.51
C TYR A 116 24.57 5.97 -0.56
N TRP A 117 25.16 6.17 -1.73
CA TRP A 117 26.53 6.66 -1.94
C TRP A 117 26.53 8.06 -2.55
N ALA A 118 25.82 8.99 -1.90
CA ALA A 118 25.58 10.34 -2.42
C ALA A 118 26.89 11.15 -2.60
N GLN A 119 26.99 11.89 -3.71
CA GLN A 119 28.07 12.85 -3.97
C GLN A 119 27.58 14.27 -4.20
N ASN A 120 26.34 14.48 -4.66
CA ASN A 120 25.78 15.83 -4.78
C ASN A 120 24.32 15.87 -4.34
N LEU A 121 24.05 16.51 -3.20
CA LEU A 121 22.70 16.62 -2.62
C LEU A 121 21.73 17.53 -3.43
N TYR A 122 22.26 18.37 -4.32
CA TYR A 122 21.52 19.34 -5.13
C TYR A 122 21.41 18.97 -6.62
N GLU A 123 21.91 17.79 -7.01
CA GLU A 123 21.62 17.16 -8.28
C GLU A 123 20.83 15.88 -8.04
N LEU A 124 19.91 15.54 -8.95
CA LEU A 124 19.18 14.27 -8.92
C LEU A 124 20.01 13.14 -9.55
N GLU A 125 19.73 11.90 -9.15
CA GLU A 125 20.37 10.70 -9.70
C GLU A 125 19.93 10.45 -11.17
N PRO A 126 20.80 10.69 -12.18
CA PRO A 126 20.41 10.64 -13.58
C PRO A 126 19.98 9.26 -14.08
N HIS A 127 20.33 8.16 -13.40
CA HIS A 127 19.85 6.83 -13.79
C HIS A 127 18.34 6.62 -13.53
N PHE A 128 17.74 7.36 -12.58
CA PHE A 128 16.32 7.20 -12.21
C PHE A 128 15.35 8.04 -13.05
N GLY A 129 15.84 9.10 -13.71
CA GLY A 129 15.05 9.94 -14.60
C GLY A 129 15.42 11.42 -14.54
N THR A 130 14.52 12.26 -15.01
CA THR A 130 14.64 13.73 -14.92
C THR A 130 13.88 14.29 -13.72
N GLU A 131 14.15 15.55 -13.37
CA GLU A 131 13.36 16.32 -12.39
C GLU A 131 11.85 16.26 -12.67
N GLN A 132 11.46 16.33 -13.95
CA GLN A 132 10.06 16.22 -14.37
C GLN A 132 9.50 14.81 -14.15
N ASP A 133 10.29 13.74 -14.26
CA ASP A 133 9.82 12.38 -13.98
C ASP A 133 9.53 12.17 -12.49
N LEU A 134 10.30 12.80 -11.59
CA LEU A 134 10.04 12.80 -10.16
C LEU A 134 8.79 13.63 -9.80
N GLN A 135 8.66 14.83 -10.38
CA GLN A 135 7.46 15.68 -10.21
C GLN A 135 6.19 15.01 -10.78
N ASP A 136 6.28 14.35 -11.93
CA ASP A 136 5.17 13.58 -12.52
C ASP A 136 4.77 12.40 -11.62
N LEU A 137 5.74 11.67 -11.03
CA LEU A 137 5.48 10.58 -10.09
C LEU A 137 4.73 11.09 -8.85
N VAL A 138 5.18 12.19 -8.25
CA VAL A 138 4.50 12.79 -7.08
C VAL A 138 3.09 13.24 -7.44
N ALA A 139 2.93 13.96 -8.55
CA ALA A 139 1.62 14.41 -9.00
C ALA A 139 0.67 13.22 -9.28
N ALA A 140 1.18 12.11 -9.82
CA ALA A 140 0.41 10.89 -10.01
C ALA A 140 -0.02 10.25 -8.67
N LEU A 141 0.88 10.15 -7.69
CA LEU A 141 0.57 9.67 -6.33
C LEU A 141 -0.51 10.54 -5.67
N HIS A 142 -0.32 11.86 -5.64
CA HIS A 142 -1.29 12.81 -5.05
C HIS A 142 -2.65 12.76 -5.76
N SER A 143 -2.68 12.64 -7.09
CA SER A 143 -3.93 12.48 -7.85
C SER A 143 -4.72 11.22 -7.50
N ARG A 144 -4.04 10.21 -6.95
CA ARG A 144 -4.58 8.92 -6.49
C ARG A 144 -4.86 8.88 -4.99
N GLY A 145 -4.61 9.97 -4.26
CA GLY A 145 -4.72 10.03 -2.80
C GLY A 145 -3.60 9.28 -2.07
N MET A 146 -2.48 9.01 -2.75
CA MET A 146 -1.30 8.34 -2.18
C MET A 146 -0.24 9.34 -1.77
N LEU A 147 0.55 9.01 -0.74
CA LEU A 147 1.68 9.82 -0.27
C LEU A 147 3.04 9.31 -0.78
N LEU A 148 4.02 10.20 -0.91
CA LEU A 148 5.43 9.86 -1.14
C LEU A 148 6.26 10.02 0.14
N MET A 149 6.85 8.91 0.59
CA MET A 149 7.97 8.90 1.53
C MET A 149 9.28 8.87 0.76
N LEU A 150 10.15 9.85 1.02
CA LEU A 150 11.50 9.93 0.45
C LEU A 150 12.54 9.37 1.42
N ASP A 151 13.41 8.51 0.93
CA ASP A 151 14.60 8.08 1.65
C ASP A 151 15.70 9.15 1.61
N VAL A 152 16.34 9.43 2.75
CA VAL A 152 17.40 10.43 2.88
C VAL A 152 18.55 9.92 3.74
N VAL A 153 19.78 10.17 3.29
CA VAL A 153 21.01 9.90 4.05
C VAL A 153 21.50 11.21 4.65
N VAL A 154 21.69 11.23 5.97
CA VAL A 154 22.25 12.38 6.71
C VAL A 154 23.62 12.10 7.31
N ASN A 155 24.00 10.83 7.46
CA ASN A 155 25.23 10.41 8.09
C ASN A 155 26.49 10.67 7.24
N HIS A 156 26.44 10.34 5.94
CA HIS A 156 27.66 10.19 5.14
C HIS A 156 27.50 10.59 3.67
N MET A 157 28.65 10.81 3.02
CA MET A 157 28.78 10.97 1.57
C MET A 157 29.63 9.82 0.99
N GLY A 158 29.31 9.33 -0.22
CA GLY A 158 29.97 8.16 -0.80
C GLY A 158 31.24 8.48 -1.62
N PHE A 159 32.33 7.75 -1.39
CA PHE A 159 33.56 7.88 -2.17
C PHE A 159 34.14 6.53 -2.61
N ALA A 160 34.51 6.42 -3.89
CA ALA A 160 35.08 5.22 -4.49
C ALA A 160 36.60 5.15 -4.27
N GLY A 161 37.01 4.71 -3.08
CA GLY A 161 38.41 4.57 -2.66
C GLY A 161 38.51 4.35 -1.15
N THR A 162 39.72 4.45 -0.59
CA THR A 162 39.91 4.42 0.87
C THR A 162 39.61 5.77 1.50
N GLY A 163 39.36 5.80 2.82
CA GLY A 163 39.10 7.03 3.56
C GLY A 163 40.28 8.00 3.58
N GLU A 164 41.52 7.49 3.61
CA GLU A 164 42.72 8.34 3.63
C GLU A 164 42.95 9.11 2.31
N ASP A 165 42.48 8.55 1.19
CA ASP A 165 42.60 9.13 -0.16
C ASP A 165 41.29 9.83 -0.62
N CYS A 166 40.37 10.13 0.32
CA CYS A 166 39.08 10.75 0.01
C CYS A 166 39.23 12.17 -0.58
N ASP A 167 38.79 12.36 -1.82
CA ASP A 167 38.74 13.68 -2.46
C ASP A 167 37.44 14.39 -2.12
N TYR A 168 37.44 15.09 -0.97
CA TYR A 168 36.30 15.90 -0.51
C TYR A 168 35.78 16.91 -1.55
N SER A 169 36.58 17.32 -2.55
CA SER A 169 36.15 18.32 -3.53
C SER A 169 35.01 17.84 -4.44
N VAL A 170 34.76 16.53 -4.53
CA VAL A 170 33.64 15.94 -5.29
C VAL A 170 32.34 15.82 -4.48
N LEU A 171 32.40 16.05 -3.16
CA LEU A 171 31.28 15.86 -2.23
C LEU A 171 30.56 17.18 -1.99
N TYR A 172 29.43 17.43 -2.66
CA TYR A 172 28.69 18.69 -2.61
C TYR A 172 27.38 18.55 -1.80
N PRO A 173 27.07 19.47 -0.87
CA PRO A 173 27.71 20.76 -0.62
C PRO A 173 28.93 20.70 0.33
N PHE A 174 29.19 19.56 0.94
CA PHE A 174 30.21 19.36 1.98
C PHE A 174 31.63 19.21 1.39
N ASN A 175 32.08 20.18 0.61
CA ASN A 175 33.26 20.03 -0.26
C ASN A 175 34.61 20.44 0.39
N ASP A 176 34.68 20.37 1.72
CA ASP A 176 35.85 20.70 2.55
C ASP A 176 35.97 19.67 3.69
N THR A 177 37.18 19.25 4.01
CA THR A 177 37.46 18.24 5.06
C THR A 177 36.91 18.64 6.43
N LYS A 178 36.70 19.94 6.71
CA LYS A 178 36.17 20.43 8.01
C LYS A 178 34.78 19.87 8.36
N TYR A 179 33.99 19.44 7.37
CA TYR A 179 32.63 18.93 7.58
C TYR A 179 32.59 17.46 8.02
N TYR A 180 33.74 16.78 8.07
CA TYR A 180 33.83 15.33 8.32
C TYR A 180 34.63 15.00 9.56
N HIS A 181 34.30 13.86 10.17
CA HIS A 181 35.12 13.27 11.22
C HIS A 181 36.47 12.83 10.64
N ASP A 182 37.53 12.89 11.46
CA ASP A 182 38.84 12.31 11.09
C ASP A 182 38.64 10.83 10.73
N TYR A 183 39.22 10.35 9.62
CA TYR A 183 39.02 8.98 9.17
C TYR A 183 39.44 7.94 10.23
N CYS A 184 38.48 7.11 10.62
CA CYS A 184 38.66 5.90 11.40
C CYS A 184 37.61 4.87 10.99
N GLU A 185 37.89 3.59 11.19
CA GLU A 185 36.94 2.50 10.95
C GLU A 185 36.07 2.24 12.19
N ILE A 186 34.83 1.79 12.00
CA ILE A 186 34.01 1.23 13.08
C ILE A 186 34.62 -0.13 13.48
N THR A 187 35.21 -0.18 14.67
CA THR A 187 35.92 -1.35 15.23
C THR A 187 35.30 -1.87 16.52
N ASP A 188 34.45 -1.07 17.18
CA ASP A 188 33.63 -1.43 18.33
C ASP A 188 32.18 -0.93 18.11
N PRO A 189 31.29 -1.78 17.56
CA PRO A 189 29.90 -1.42 17.31
C PRO A 189 29.06 -1.29 18.59
N THR A 190 29.65 -1.44 19.78
CA THR A 190 28.98 -1.22 21.07
C THR A 190 29.29 0.14 21.69
N SER A 191 30.19 0.92 21.08
CA SER A 191 30.59 2.25 21.53
C SER A 191 29.94 3.33 20.65
N PRO A 192 28.99 4.15 21.17
CA PRO A 192 28.38 5.25 20.40
C PRO A 192 29.42 6.19 19.80
N LEU A 193 30.48 6.52 20.56
CA LEU A 193 31.60 7.35 20.09
C LEU A 193 32.39 6.73 18.92
N ASN A 194 32.26 5.44 18.65
CA ASN A 194 32.86 4.80 17.48
C ASN A 194 31.83 4.62 16.36
N THR A 195 30.56 4.34 16.67
CA THR A 195 29.51 4.21 15.64
C THR A 195 29.02 5.54 15.09
N GLN A 196 29.25 6.66 15.80
CA GLN A 196 28.77 8.01 15.45
C GLN A 196 29.86 9.01 15.07
N ALA A 197 31.12 8.57 15.01
CA ALA A 197 32.24 9.43 14.65
C ALA A 197 33.36 8.69 13.88
N CYS A 198 33.11 7.46 13.43
CA CYS A 198 33.99 6.72 12.54
C CYS A 198 33.20 6.22 11.33
N TRP A 199 33.91 6.10 10.22
CA TRP A 199 33.34 5.98 8.90
C TRP A 199 32.80 4.56 8.63
N LEU A 200 31.64 4.53 7.98
CA LEU A 200 31.07 3.31 7.42
C LEU A 200 31.75 2.95 6.09
N GLY A 201 31.40 1.78 5.54
CA GLY A 201 31.97 1.27 4.28
C GLY A 201 33.28 0.52 4.47
N ASP A 202 34.07 0.40 3.39
CA ASP A 202 35.38 -0.25 3.39
C ASP A 202 36.37 0.46 2.43
N TRP A 203 37.49 -0.20 2.12
CA TRP A 203 38.56 0.32 1.24
C TRP A 203 38.18 0.41 -0.24
N LYS A 204 37.06 -0.16 -0.68
CA LYS A 204 36.53 -0.09 -2.05
C LYS A 204 35.55 1.07 -2.20
N VAL A 205 34.67 1.23 -1.20
CA VAL A 205 33.72 2.33 -1.07
C VAL A 205 33.69 2.77 0.38
N THR A 206 34.29 3.92 0.64
CA THR A 206 34.29 4.55 1.95
C THR A 206 33.13 5.53 2.05
N LEU A 207 32.53 5.63 3.23
CA LEU A 207 31.38 6.49 3.49
C LEU A 207 31.84 7.61 4.44
N ALA A 208 32.15 8.76 3.84
CA ALA A 208 32.71 9.92 4.50
C ALA A 208 31.74 10.50 5.52
N ASP A 209 32.05 10.31 6.80
CA ASP A 209 31.18 10.55 7.94
C ASP A 209 31.12 12.03 8.31
N LEU A 210 29.91 12.61 8.28
CA LEU A 210 29.68 14.03 8.49
C LEU A 210 29.59 14.36 9.97
N ARG A 211 30.18 15.50 10.35
CA ARG A 211 30.11 16.08 11.69
C ARG A 211 28.74 16.69 11.92
N THR A 212 27.76 15.83 12.15
CA THR A 212 26.36 16.17 12.36
C THR A 212 26.14 16.97 13.66
N GLU A 213 27.11 16.95 14.57
CA GLU A 213 27.15 17.79 15.77
C GLU A 213 27.55 19.26 15.50
N ASP A 214 28.14 19.55 14.33
CA ASP A 214 28.52 20.92 13.93
C ASP A 214 27.32 21.71 13.37
N ALA A 215 27.06 22.88 13.94
CA ALA A 215 25.95 23.75 13.54
C ALA A 215 25.97 24.15 12.06
N GLU A 216 27.13 24.26 11.41
CA GLU A 216 27.22 24.54 9.97
C GLU A 216 26.69 23.38 9.13
N VAL A 217 26.94 22.13 9.54
CA VAL A 217 26.42 20.91 8.89
C VAL A 217 24.90 20.81 9.10
N GLN A 218 24.42 21.08 10.33
CA GLN A 218 22.98 21.13 10.63
C GLN A 218 22.24 22.20 9.81
N ASP A 219 22.78 23.43 9.74
CA ASP A 219 22.21 24.53 8.96
C ASP A 219 22.14 24.19 7.45
N MET A 220 23.16 23.49 6.93
CA MET A 220 23.23 23.05 5.53
C MET A 220 22.21 21.94 5.23
N PHE A 221 22.08 20.94 6.12
CA PHE A 221 21.05 19.91 5.99
C PHE A 221 19.64 20.46 6.13
N GLY A 222 19.38 21.34 7.10
CA GLY A 222 18.07 22.00 7.29
C GLY A 222 17.65 22.82 6.06
N GLN A 223 18.57 23.55 5.45
CA GLN A 223 18.34 24.26 4.19
C GLN A 223 18.08 23.32 3.01
N TRP A 224 18.82 22.20 2.93
CA TRP A 224 18.64 21.22 1.88
C TRP A 224 17.29 20.49 2.00
N ILE A 225 16.94 19.96 3.18
CA ILE A 225 15.74 19.14 3.35
C ILE A 225 14.46 19.97 3.19
N SER A 226 14.43 21.20 3.72
CA SER A 226 13.31 22.12 3.50
C SER A 226 13.09 22.44 2.01
N GLN A 227 14.17 22.59 1.24
CA GLN A 227 14.09 22.75 -0.22
C GLN A 227 13.66 21.46 -0.93
N MET A 228 14.19 20.30 -0.55
CA MET A 228 13.83 19.00 -1.13
C MET A 228 12.33 18.71 -0.95
N VAL A 229 11.82 18.89 0.28
CA VAL A 229 10.40 18.73 0.59
C VAL A 229 9.54 19.71 -0.20
N ALA A 230 9.91 21.00 -0.23
CA ALA A 230 9.13 22.03 -0.93
C ALA A 230 9.15 21.91 -2.46
N ASN A 231 10.27 21.55 -3.06
CA ASN A 231 10.44 21.47 -4.51
C ASN A 231 9.71 20.27 -5.12
N TYR A 232 9.66 19.15 -4.40
CA TYR A 232 9.07 17.90 -4.89
C TYR A 232 7.77 17.52 -4.18
N SER A 233 7.26 18.34 -3.25
CA SER A 233 6.04 18.06 -2.47
C SER A 233 6.08 16.69 -1.78
N ILE A 234 7.19 16.41 -1.10
CA ILE A 234 7.39 15.17 -0.33
C ILE A 234 6.47 15.17 0.89
N ASP A 235 5.86 14.04 1.21
CA ASP A 235 4.87 13.92 2.29
C ASP A 235 5.45 13.38 3.61
N GLY A 236 6.61 12.73 3.55
CA GLY A 236 7.33 12.18 4.69
C GLY A 236 8.71 11.64 4.34
N LEU A 237 9.52 11.29 5.35
CA LEU A 237 10.91 10.84 5.20
C LEU A 237 11.15 9.47 5.85
N ARG A 238 11.95 8.61 5.21
CA ARG A 238 12.74 7.59 5.90
C ARG A 238 14.17 8.10 5.99
N ILE A 239 14.75 8.12 7.19
CA ILE A 239 16.12 8.59 7.39
C ILE A 239 17.03 7.37 7.55
N ASP A 240 17.96 7.18 6.61
CA ASP A 240 18.96 6.12 6.61
C ASP A 240 19.91 6.22 7.81
N THR A 241 20.53 5.10 8.20
CA THR A 241 21.68 5.06 9.14
C THR A 241 21.52 5.91 10.42
N SER A 242 20.29 6.06 10.94
CA SER A 242 20.02 7.01 12.02
C SER A 242 20.77 6.68 13.32
N ILE A 243 21.04 5.39 13.58
CA ILE A 243 21.86 4.95 14.74
C ILE A 243 23.30 5.46 14.71
N ASN A 244 23.81 5.81 13.53
CA ASN A 244 25.15 6.36 13.33
C ASN A 244 25.19 7.90 13.49
N VAL A 245 24.05 8.56 13.72
CA VAL A 245 24.00 9.99 14.03
C VAL A 245 23.46 10.18 15.46
N GLU A 246 23.94 11.19 16.19
CA GLU A 246 23.50 11.45 17.54
C GLU A 246 22.01 11.85 17.60
N PRO A 247 21.24 11.39 18.60
CA PRO A 247 19.82 11.73 18.72
C PRO A 247 19.52 13.23 18.69
N GLU A 248 20.46 14.07 19.14
CA GLU A 248 20.37 15.53 19.19
C GLU A 248 20.32 16.23 17.81
N PHE A 249 20.79 15.60 16.73
CA PHE A 249 20.71 16.13 15.36
C PHE A 249 19.25 16.24 14.87
N PHE A 250 18.47 15.19 15.14
CA PHE A 250 17.20 14.94 14.46
C PHE A 250 16.09 15.97 14.69
N PRO A 251 15.88 16.54 15.90
CA PRO A 251 14.78 17.48 16.12
C PRO A 251 14.86 18.70 15.18
N ASN A 252 16.05 19.28 15.01
CA ASN A 252 16.27 20.39 14.09
C ASN A 252 16.04 19.99 12.63
N PHE A 253 16.48 18.78 12.24
CA PHE A 253 16.32 18.27 10.88
C PHE A 253 14.85 17.98 10.52
N VAL A 254 14.11 17.34 11.44
CA VAL A 254 12.69 17.01 11.26
C VAL A 254 11.83 18.29 11.29
N ASP A 255 12.10 19.24 12.18
CA ASP A 255 11.43 20.54 12.20
C ASP A 255 11.70 21.33 10.90
N ALA A 256 12.92 21.26 10.35
CA ALA A 256 13.26 21.90 9.07
C ALA A 256 12.59 21.20 7.86
N ALA A 257 12.44 19.88 7.91
CA ALA A 257 11.70 19.12 6.89
C ALA A 257 10.19 19.45 6.92
N GLY A 258 9.61 19.65 8.11
CA GLY A 258 8.21 20.02 8.29
C GLY A 258 7.20 18.92 7.93
N VAL A 259 7.66 17.68 7.80
CA VAL A 259 6.89 16.47 7.45
C VAL A 259 7.18 15.35 8.44
N PHE A 260 6.35 14.31 8.49
CA PHE A 260 6.65 13.10 9.26
C PHE A 260 7.99 12.48 8.83
N ALA A 261 8.76 11.98 9.80
CA ALA A 261 9.99 11.24 9.56
C ALA A 261 10.00 9.93 10.35
N THR A 262 10.66 8.90 9.80
CA THR A 262 10.97 7.66 10.52
C THR A 262 12.42 7.28 10.33
N GLY A 263 13.16 7.08 11.44
CA GLY A 263 14.58 6.75 11.39
C GLY A 263 14.84 5.26 11.21
N GLU A 264 15.88 4.91 10.46
CA GLU A 264 16.47 3.58 10.52
C GLU A 264 17.39 3.46 11.73
N VAL A 265 16.93 2.68 12.70
CA VAL A 265 17.74 2.32 13.86
C VAL A 265 17.81 0.80 13.89
N MET A 266 18.81 0.24 13.19
CA MET A 266 18.99 -1.20 13.01
C MET A 266 19.50 -1.87 14.28
N GLN A 267 18.65 -1.89 15.31
CA GLN A 267 18.94 -2.36 16.66
C GLN A 267 17.75 -3.16 17.20
N GLY A 268 18.03 -4.29 17.84
CA GLY A 268 17.05 -5.15 18.48
C GLY A 268 16.73 -4.77 19.93
N ASP A 269 17.66 -4.11 20.61
CA ASP A 269 17.48 -3.56 21.96
C ASP A 269 16.60 -2.30 21.89
N ASP A 270 15.33 -2.42 22.32
CA ASP A 270 14.37 -1.33 22.36
C ASP A 270 14.75 -0.20 23.33
N SER A 271 15.48 -0.50 24.41
CA SER A 271 15.96 0.51 25.37
C SER A 271 17.05 1.43 24.79
N LEU A 272 17.76 0.95 23.77
CA LEU A 272 18.67 1.75 22.95
C LEU A 272 17.92 2.38 21.77
N ALA A 273 17.19 1.59 21.00
CA ALA A 273 16.59 2.04 19.74
C ALA A 273 15.59 3.20 19.93
N CYS A 274 14.82 3.18 21.02
CA CYS A 274 13.78 4.18 21.25
C CYS A 274 14.28 5.54 21.73
N GLN A 275 15.58 5.72 21.97
CA GLN A 275 16.20 7.05 22.16
C GLN A 275 16.07 7.92 20.90
N TRP A 276 16.13 7.31 19.71
CA TRP A 276 15.85 7.99 18.43
C TRP A 276 14.34 8.11 18.16
N ALA A 277 13.51 7.22 18.71
CA ALA A 277 12.06 7.38 18.63
C ALA A 277 11.58 8.64 19.38
N ASP A 278 12.24 9.01 20.47
CA ASP A 278 11.99 10.25 21.21
C ASP A 278 12.38 11.53 20.43
N THR A 279 13.40 11.47 19.55
CA THR A 279 13.91 12.65 18.84
C THR A 279 13.44 12.78 17.39
N ILE A 280 13.17 11.66 16.70
CA ILE A 280 12.60 11.62 15.33
C ILE A 280 11.06 11.56 15.38
N GLY A 281 10.49 10.98 16.43
CA GLY A 281 9.06 10.69 16.57
C GLY A 281 8.63 9.33 15.99
N SER A 282 9.47 8.68 15.19
CA SER A 282 9.29 7.31 14.70
C SER A 282 10.63 6.66 14.33
N ILE A 283 10.68 5.33 14.46
CA ILE A 283 11.75 4.47 13.93
C ILE A 283 11.16 3.31 13.12
N LEU A 284 11.95 2.71 12.24
CA LEU A 284 11.68 1.37 11.71
C LEU A 284 11.71 0.38 12.88
N ASN A 285 10.73 -0.53 12.92
CA ASN A 285 10.47 -1.41 14.07
C ASN A 285 11.41 -2.63 14.12
N TYR A 286 12.72 -2.37 14.03
CA TYR A 286 13.77 -3.37 14.19
C TYR A 286 13.69 -4.14 15.51
N PRO A 287 13.35 -3.54 16.67
CA PRO A 287 13.15 -4.30 17.92
C PRO A 287 12.20 -5.49 17.76
N ILE A 288 11.03 -5.28 17.16
CA ILE A 288 10.07 -6.35 16.89
C ILE A 288 10.53 -7.29 15.76
N TYR A 289 11.12 -6.74 14.68
CA TYR A 289 11.52 -7.50 13.49
C TYR A 289 12.30 -8.78 13.80
N TYR A 290 13.29 -8.72 14.71
CA TYR A 290 14.15 -9.87 15.00
C TYR A 290 13.37 -11.00 15.68
N THR A 291 12.57 -10.70 16.71
CA THR A 291 11.71 -11.70 17.37
C THR A 291 10.58 -12.18 16.47
N LEU A 292 9.97 -11.30 15.69
CA LEU A 292 8.89 -11.61 14.76
C LEU A 292 9.35 -12.60 13.70
N THR A 293 10.50 -12.32 13.08
CA THR A 293 11.11 -13.19 12.07
C THR A 293 11.51 -14.53 12.67
N ARG A 294 12.11 -14.56 13.87
CA ARG A 294 12.41 -15.82 14.57
C ARG A 294 11.14 -16.64 14.86
N ALA A 295 10.10 -16.00 15.40
CA ALA A 295 8.86 -16.65 15.82
C ALA A 295 8.10 -17.32 14.66
N PHE A 296 8.08 -16.70 13.47
CA PHE A 296 7.36 -17.22 12.32
C PHE A 296 8.23 -17.91 11.26
N SER A 297 9.57 -17.85 11.32
CA SER A 297 10.43 -18.54 10.34
C SER A 297 10.28 -20.07 10.32
N ASN A 298 9.83 -20.69 11.41
CA ASN A 298 9.62 -22.14 11.52
C ASN A 298 8.75 -22.45 12.75
N SER A 299 8.31 -23.71 12.90
CA SER A 299 7.44 -24.16 13.99
C SER A 299 8.13 -24.34 15.35
N GLU A 300 9.46 -24.25 15.44
CA GLU A 300 10.21 -24.18 16.70
C GLU A 300 10.43 -22.72 17.18
N GLY A 301 9.92 -21.73 16.45
CA GLY A 301 10.03 -20.31 16.78
C GLY A 301 9.33 -19.93 18.09
N SER A 302 9.97 -19.12 18.92
CA SER A 302 9.41 -18.71 20.23
C SER A 302 8.38 -17.58 20.06
N ILE A 303 7.09 -17.90 20.19
CA ILE A 303 6.01 -16.91 20.33
C ILE A 303 6.18 -16.10 21.63
N ASN A 304 6.65 -16.75 22.70
CA ASN A 304 6.90 -16.09 23.99
C ASN A 304 7.93 -14.96 23.87
N ASP A 305 9.01 -15.15 23.10
CA ASP A 305 10.03 -14.11 22.90
C ASP A 305 9.43 -12.89 22.19
N LEU A 306 8.57 -13.12 21.18
CA LEU A 306 7.84 -12.05 20.50
C LEU A 306 6.89 -11.32 21.44
N VAL A 307 6.14 -12.02 22.31
CA VAL A 307 5.26 -11.37 23.30
C VAL A 307 6.06 -10.53 24.30
N LEU A 308 7.18 -11.04 24.82
CA LEU A 308 8.05 -10.28 25.72
C LEU A 308 8.59 -9.00 25.05
N THR A 309 8.99 -9.05 23.78
CA THR A 309 9.42 -7.85 23.05
C THR A 309 8.27 -6.91 22.72
N ILE A 310 7.06 -7.41 22.41
CA ILE A 310 5.85 -6.60 22.24
C ILE A 310 5.56 -5.78 23.50
N ASP A 311 5.70 -6.37 24.68
CA ASP A 311 5.42 -5.67 25.93
C ASP A 311 6.59 -4.76 26.34
N SER A 312 7.85 -5.17 26.12
CA SER A 312 9.05 -4.32 26.32
C SER A 312 9.01 -3.04 25.49
N VAL A 313 8.67 -3.15 24.19
CA VAL A 313 8.55 -1.99 23.29
C VAL A 313 7.46 -1.02 23.75
N LYS A 314 6.35 -1.49 24.33
CA LYS A 314 5.32 -0.60 24.90
C LYS A 314 5.75 0.07 26.20
N GLU A 315 6.64 -0.55 26.97
CA GLU A 315 7.16 0.00 28.23
C GLU A 315 8.27 1.03 27.99
N ASN A 316 9.19 0.75 27.05
CA ASN A 316 10.40 1.54 26.82
C ASN A 316 10.26 2.64 25.76
N CYS A 317 9.30 2.52 24.83
CA CYS A 317 9.20 3.43 23.67
C CYS A 317 8.03 4.41 23.78
N PRO A 318 8.16 5.65 23.26
CA PRO A 318 7.15 6.70 23.45
C PRO A 318 5.80 6.36 22.81
N ASN A 319 5.81 5.78 21.59
CA ASN A 319 4.59 5.35 20.90
C ASN A 319 4.86 4.35 19.75
N SER A 320 4.67 3.06 20.02
CA SER A 320 4.75 1.97 19.03
C SER A 320 3.87 2.17 17.80
N THR A 321 2.73 2.87 17.92
CA THR A 321 1.77 3.03 16.82
C THR A 321 2.30 3.84 15.64
N SER A 322 3.32 4.67 15.87
CA SER A 322 3.97 5.50 14.83
C SER A 322 5.02 4.74 14.03
N PHE A 323 5.55 3.64 14.55
CA PHE A 323 6.75 2.99 14.02
C PHE A 323 6.52 2.34 12.65
N GLY A 324 7.55 2.33 11.79
CA GLY A 324 7.52 1.61 10.53
C GLY A 324 7.64 0.10 10.77
N SER A 325 6.52 -0.61 10.81
CA SER A 325 6.47 -2.06 11.05
C SER A 325 6.66 -2.83 9.75
N PHE A 326 7.67 -3.72 9.70
CA PHE A 326 8.05 -4.47 8.49
C PHE A 326 8.46 -5.91 8.83
N SER A 327 8.59 -6.75 7.80
CA SER A 327 9.14 -8.11 7.91
C SER A 327 10.14 -8.48 6.79
N GLU A 328 10.23 -7.67 5.74
CA GLU A 328 11.33 -7.67 4.77
C GLU A 328 11.75 -6.23 4.47
N ASN A 329 13.02 -6.01 4.13
CA ASN A 329 13.55 -4.79 3.53
C ASN A 329 14.79 -5.15 2.66
N HIS A 330 15.52 -4.15 2.18
CA HIS A 330 16.65 -4.34 1.26
C HIS A 330 18.00 -4.67 1.94
N ASP A 331 18.08 -4.72 3.27
CA ASP A 331 19.32 -4.98 4.04
C ASP A 331 19.27 -6.25 4.89
N VAL A 332 18.11 -6.91 4.93
CA VAL A 332 17.95 -8.24 5.52
C VAL A 332 17.73 -9.31 4.44
N ALA A 333 17.95 -10.58 4.79
CA ALA A 333 17.54 -11.67 3.93
C ALA A 333 16.01 -11.73 3.84
N ARG A 334 15.46 -12.01 2.66
CA ARG A 334 14.00 -12.15 2.50
C ARG A 334 13.47 -13.30 3.34
N PHE A 335 12.23 -13.19 3.82
CA PHE A 335 11.59 -14.19 4.65
C PHE A 335 11.48 -15.54 3.92
N ALA A 336 11.23 -15.50 2.61
CA ALA A 336 11.22 -16.69 1.75
C ALA A 336 12.59 -17.39 1.58
N SER A 337 13.69 -16.82 2.11
CA SER A 337 14.99 -17.50 2.25
C SER A 337 15.18 -18.19 3.59
N LEU A 338 14.30 -17.93 4.56
CA LEU A 338 14.28 -18.60 5.87
C LEU A 338 13.34 -19.81 5.86
N THR A 339 12.24 -19.71 5.10
CA THR A 339 11.24 -20.78 4.98
C THR A 339 10.51 -20.75 3.63
N ASP A 340 10.09 -21.91 3.14
CA ASP A 340 9.29 -22.07 1.93
C ASP A 340 7.78 -22.26 2.22
N ASP A 341 7.38 -22.18 3.49
CA ASP A 341 6.00 -22.33 3.96
C ASP A 341 5.16 -21.07 3.69
N LEU A 342 4.07 -21.24 2.94
CA LEU A 342 3.19 -20.13 2.57
C LEU A 342 2.34 -19.62 3.74
N SER A 343 1.98 -20.48 4.69
CA SER A 343 1.17 -20.09 5.85
C SER A 343 2.01 -19.29 6.85
N LEU A 344 3.28 -19.63 7.05
CA LEU A 344 4.22 -18.81 7.83
C LEU A 344 4.37 -17.40 7.23
N ALA A 345 4.53 -17.31 5.90
CA ALA A 345 4.56 -16.02 5.19
C ALA A 345 3.26 -15.22 5.36
N LYS A 346 2.09 -15.87 5.33
CA LYS A 346 0.80 -15.22 5.61
C LYS A 346 0.70 -14.70 7.04
N ASN A 347 1.19 -15.44 8.05
CA ASN A 347 1.14 -15.00 9.45
C ASN A 347 2.01 -13.76 9.68
N ILE A 348 3.26 -13.77 9.21
CA ILE A 348 4.16 -12.63 9.42
C ILE A 348 3.67 -11.37 8.71
N ILE A 349 3.10 -11.50 7.50
CA ILE A 349 2.41 -10.39 6.82
C ILE A 349 1.17 -9.93 7.59
N THR A 350 0.34 -10.84 8.12
CA THR A 350 -0.83 -10.45 8.94
C THR A 350 -0.42 -9.68 10.20
N TYR A 351 0.68 -10.08 10.85
CA TYR A 351 1.26 -9.29 11.94
C TYR A 351 1.66 -7.90 11.46
N THR A 352 2.50 -7.82 10.42
CA THR A 352 2.99 -6.55 9.85
C THR A 352 1.84 -5.60 9.52
N MET A 353 0.75 -6.10 8.94
CA MET A 353 -0.40 -5.29 8.52
C MET A 353 -1.32 -4.82 9.66
N LEU A 354 -1.50 -5.61 10.73
CA LEU A 354 -2.57 -5.39 11.72
C LEU A 354 -2.11 -5.19 13.18
N ALA A 355 -0.81 -5.34 13.47
CA ALA A 355 -0.26 -4.99 14.78
C ALA A 355 -0.10 -3.45 14.93
N ASP A 356 0.76 -3.02 15.86
CA ASP A 356 1.13 -1.61 15.98
C ASP A 356 2.08 -1.16 14.86
N GLY A 357 1.97 0.12 14.51
CA GLY A 357 2.81 0.77 13.52
C GLY A 357 2.11 1.09 12.20
N ILE A 358 2.87 1.74 11.34
CA ILE A 358 2.61 1.95 9.93
C ILE A 358 3.14 0.71 9.21
N PRO A 359 2.29 -0.11 8.56
CA PRO A 359 2.76 -1.32 7.89
C PRO A 359 3.57 -0.98 6.63
N ILE A 360 4.73 -1.60 6.50
CA ILE A 360 5.63 -1.50 5.35
C ILE A 360 5.80 -2.90 4.74
N ILE A 361 5.49 -3.03 3.46
CA ILE A 361 5.77 -4.22 2.66
C ILE A 361 6.84 -3.87 1.63
N TYR A 362 7.92 -4.65 1.58
CA TYR A 362 9.01 -4.46 0.61
C TYR A 362 8.70 -5.18 -0.70
N GLN A 363 8.95 -4.49 -1.83
CA GLN A 363 8.69 -5.03 -3.15
C GLN A 363 9.19 -6.47 -3.33
N GLY A 364 8.36 -7.34 -3.88
CA GLY A 364 8.66 -8.74 -4.10
C GLY A 364 8.26 -9.66 -2.96
N GLN A 365 7.97 -9.16 -1.75
CA GLN A 365 7.44 -9.96 -0.64
C GLN A 365 6.06 -10.55 -1.01
N GLU A 366 5.21 -9.78 -1.71
CA GLU A 366 3.93 -10.19 -2.26
C GLU A 366 4.03 -11.22 -3.39
N GLN A 367 5.19 -11.27 -4.05
CA GLN A 367 5.56 -12.27 -5.06
C GLN A 367 6.39 -13.43 -4.47
N ARG A 368 6.61 -13.43 -3.15
CA ARG A 368 7.44 -14.40 -2.44
C ARG A 368 8.85 -14.54 -3.06
N GLN A 369 9.44 -13.41 -3.48
CA GLN A 369 10.84 -13.37 -3.88
C GLN A 369 11.72 -13.84 -2.73
N TYR A 370 12.82 -14.52 -3.05
CA TYR A 370 13.79 -15.03 -2.11
C TYR A 370 15.16 -14.44 -2.44
N GLY A 371 16.01 -14.28 -1.42
CA GLY A 371 17.37 -13.80 -1.60
C GLY A 371 18.05 -13.46 -0.28
N SER A 372 19.33 -13.83 -0.16
CA SER A 372 20.24 -13.37 0.87
C SER A 372 20.85 -12.01 0.53
N ILE A 373 21.34 -11.31 1.56
CA ILE A 373 22.04 -10.02 1.43
C ILE A 373 23.28 -10.16 0.53
N HIS A 374 24.04 -11.26 0.68
CA HIS A 374 25.19 -11.56 -0.18
C HIS A 374 24.80 -12.61 -1.26
N PRO A 375 25.18 -12.44 -2.55
CA PRO A 375 25.86 -11.28 -3.13
C PRO A 375 25.00 -10.00 -3.09
N TYR A 376 23.77 -9.99 -3.64
CA TYR A 376 22.73 -8.95 -3.43
C TYR A 376 21.30 -9.47 -3.71
N TYR A 377 21.04 -10.77 -3.58
CA TYR A 377 19.81 -11.39 -4.11
C TYR A 377 18.51 -10.92 -3.45
N ASN A 378 18.56 -10.41 -2.22
CA ASN A 378 17.41 -9.76 -1.59
C ASN A 378 16.90 -8.53 -2.39
N ARG A 379 17.74 -7.92 -3.24
CA ARG A 379 17.43 -6.76 -4.08
C ARG A 379 17.06 -7.12 -5.54
N ALA A 380 16.53 -8.33 -5.77
CA ALA A 380 16.07 -8.78 -7.08
C ALA A 380 14.99 -7.85 -7.69
N PRO A 381 14.96 -7.62 -9.02
CA PRO A 381 13.94 -6.80 -9.65
C PRO A 381 12.53 -7.39 -9.55
N LEU A 382 11.53 -6.53 -9.33
CA LEU A 382 10.13 -6.96 -9.29
C LEU A 382 9.59 -7.33 -10.68
N TRP A 383 10.03 -6.67 -11.75
CA TRP A 383 9.58 -6.98 -13.10
C TRP A 383 9.91 -8.43 -13.53
N GLN A 384 10.95 -9.04 -12.95
CA GLN A 384 11.27 -10.46 -13.17
C GLN A 384 10.24 -11.43 -12.53
N ALA A 385 9.45 -10.95 -11.57
CA ALA A 385 8.29 -11.67 -11.02
C ALA A 385 6.97 -11.36 -11.77
N GLY A 386 7.01 -10.52 -12.81
CA GLY A 386 5.90 -10.31 -13.74
C GLY A 386 4.67 -9.61 -13.18
N PHE A 387 4.77 -8.90 -12.04
CA PHE A 387 3.66 -8.15 -11.42
C PHE A 387 2.37 -8.97 -11.25
N ASN A 388 2.48 -10.25 -10.88
CA ASN A 388 1.35 -11.17 -10.82
C ASN A 388 0.35 -10.82 -9.70
N THR A 389 -0.75 -10.17 -10.05
CA THR A 389 -1.83 -9.77 -9.11
C THR A 389 -2.66 -10.94 -8.58
N SER A 390 -2.44 -12.16 -9.08
CA SER A 390 -3.04 -13.41 -8.58
C SER A 390 -2.05 -14.22 -7.72
N ALA A 391 -0.95 -13.62 -7.28
CA ALA A 391 -0.03 -14.27 -6.35
C ALA A 391 -0.68 -14.44 -4.95
N PRO A 392 -0.52 -15.58 -4.27
CA PRO A 392 -1.22 -15.85 -3.00
C PRO A 392 -0.92 -14.89 -1.84
N LEU A 393 0.21 -14.17 -1.88
CA LEU A 393 0.55 -13.14 -0.90
C LEU A 393 0.06 -11.75 -1.34
N TYR A 394 0.04 -11.44 -2.64
CA TYR A 394 -0.61 -10.24 -3.18
C TYR A 394 -2.10 -10.18 -2.79
N GLU A 395 -2.85 -11.27 -3.03
CA GLU A 395 -4.28 -11.33 -2.65
C GLU A 395 -4.47 -11.21 -1.12
N HIS A 396 -3.59 -11.85 -0.34
CA HIS A 396 -3.62 -11.80 1.13
C HIS A 396 -3.38 -10.38 1.66
N ILE A 397 -2.36 -9.68 1.13
CA ILE A 397 -2.08 -8.27 1.45
C ILE A 397 -3.25 -7.39 1.03
N ALA A 398 -3.81 -7.58 -0.18
CA ALA A 398 -4.92 -6.78 -0.67
C ALA A 398 -6.16 -6.88 0.24
N ILE A 399 -6.51 -8.08 0.73
CA ILE A 399 -7.61 -8.28 1.68
C ILE A 399 -7.30 -7.61 3.02
N LEU A 400 -6.12 -7.85 3.60
CA LEU A 400 -5.71 -7.28 4.89
C LEU A 400 -5.69 -5.75 4.87
N ASN A 401 -5.16 -5.15 3.81
CA ASN A 401 -5.02 -3.71 3.71
C ASN A 401 -6.38 -3.03 3.49
N LYS A 402 -7.21 -3.60 2.61
CA LYS A 402 -8.61 -3.17 2.44
C LYS A 402 -9.40 -3.25 3.75
N PHE A 403 -9.19 -4.32 4.52
CA PHE A 403 -9.78 -4.49 5.85
C PHE A 403 -9.29 -3.41 6.83
N ARG A 404 -7.97 -3.18 6.92
CA ARG A 404 -7.38 -2.12 7.76
C ARG A 404 -7.97 -0.75 7.44
N GLN A 405 -8.04 -0.38 6.15
CA GLN A 405 -8.62 0.88 5.70
C GLN A 405 -10.12 0.99 6.03
N HIS A 406 -10.88 -0.11 5.92
CA HIS A 406 -12.28 -0.15 6.35
C HIS A 406 -12.43 0.13 7.85
N VAL A 407 -11.66 -0.55 8.70
CA VAL A 407 -11.69 -0.33 10.17
C VAL A 407 -11.33 1.12 10.52
N ILE A 408 -10.29 1.68 9.89
CA ILE A 408 -9.86 3.07 10.06
C ILE A 408 -10.96 4.06 9.65
N SER A 409 -11.67 3.81 8.55
CA SER A 409 -12.74 4.71 8.08
C SER A 409 -13.98 4.68 8.98
N GLY A 410 -14.25 3.57 9.67
CA GLY A 410 -15.29 3.49 10.70
C GLY A 410 -14.87 4.12 12.04
N HIS A 411 -13.60 4.02 12.42
CA HIS A 411 -13.09 4.42 13.74
C HIS A 411 -11.73 5.12 13.61
N ASN A 412 -11.76 6.45 13.47
CA ASN A 412 -10.57 7.29 13.21
C ASN A 412 -9.42 7.12 14.21
N ASN A 413 -9.70 6.67 15.44
CA ASN A 413 -8.71 6.46 16.51
C ASN A 413 -8.20 5.00 16.61
N TYR A 414 -8.62 4.08 15.73
CA TYR A 414 -8.12 2.69 15.70
C TYR A 414 -6.58 2.62 15.64
N THR A 415 -5.96 3.54 14.90
CA THR A 415 -4.50 3.60 14.73
C THR A 415 -3.76 4.16 15.95
N GLU A 416 -4.46 4.82 16.87
CA GLU A 416 -3.89 5.34 18.13
C GLU A 416 -3.93 4.28 19.26
N TYR A 417 -4.75 3.24 19.11
CA TYR A 417 -4.88 2.16 20.09
C TYR A 417 -3.71 1.18 19.99
N MET A 418 -2.87 1.05 21.02
CA MET A 418 -1.80 0.04 21.07
C MET A 418 -2.35 -1.38 21.21
N ALA A 419 -1.88 -2.32 20.40
CA ALA A 419 -2.40 -3.69 20.37
C ALA A 419 -2.09 -4.46 21.67
N GLU A 420 -3.11 -5.11 22.24
CA GLU A 420 -3.01 -5.95 23.44
C GLU A 420 -2.79 -7.41 23.06
N VAL A 421 -1.93 -8.10 23.82
CA VAL A 421 -1.82 -9.57 23.76
C VAL A 421 -2.90 -10.16 24.66
N ILE A 422 -3.88 -10.82 24.07
CA ILE A 422 -5.04 -11.41 24.77
C ILE A 422 -4.98 -12.94 24.85
N TYR A 423 -4.12 -13.57 24.05
CA TYR A 423 -3.89 -15.02 24.06
C TYR A 423 -2.45 -15.33 23.68
N GLN A 424 -1.84 -16.33 24.33
CA GLN A 424 -0.60 -16.93 23.87
C GLN A 424 -0.52 -18.42 24.27
N ASP A 425 0.08 -19.23 23.41
CA ASP A 425 0.59 -20.56 23.72
C ASP A 425 1.98 -20.77 23.08
N MET A 426 2.45 -22.01 22.94
CA MET A 426 3.75 -22.32 22.34
C MET A 426 3.85 -21.94 20.86
N HIS A 427 2.73 -22.00 20.13
CA HIS A 427 2.64 -21.82 18.69
C HIS A 427 1.71 -20.69 18.25
N SER A 428 0.84 -20.20 19.12
CA SER A 428 -0.24 -19.26 18.77
C SER A 428 -0.19 -17.95 19.54
N LEU A 429 -0.52 -16.84 18.87
CA LEU A 429 -0.59 -15.48 19.43
C LEU A 429 -1.94 -14.84 19.08
N GLY A 430 -2.68 -14.37 20.08
CA GLY A 430 -3.90 -13.58 19.88
C GLY A 430 -3.69 -12.12 20.27
N LEU A 431 -3.92 -11.22 19.32
CA LEU A 431 -3.87 -9.77 19.49
C LEU A 431 -5.28 -9.17 19.44
N ARG A 432 -5.47 -8.09 20.19
CA ARG A 432 -6.65 -7.21 20.13
C ARG A 432 -6.19 -5.78 19.83
N LYS A 433 -6.80 -5.11 18.86
CA LYS A 433 -6.51 -3.69 18.55
C LYS A 433 -7.79 -2.91 18.29
N GLY A 434 -7.94 -1.76 18.94
CA GLY A 434 -9.13 -0.90 18.82
C GLY A 434 -10.08 -0.97 20.02
N PHE A 435 -11.06 -0.07 20.02
CA PHE A 435 -11.97 0.18 21.14
C PHE A 435 -13.15 -0.80 21.18
N ASN A 436 -13.76 -0.94 22.36
CA ASN A 436 -14.84 -1.90 22.63
C ASN A 436 -16.05 -1.71 21.71
N GLY A 437 -16.47 -2.80 21.08
CA GLY A 437 -17.50 -2.85 20.05
C GLY A 437 -16.94 -2.84 18.62
N SER A 438 -15.67 -2.44 18.43
CA SER A 438 -15.04 -2.30 17.12
C SER A 438 -13.57 -2.76 17.09
N GLN A 439 -13.17 -3.63 18.02
CA GLN A 439 -11.81 -4.13 18.14
C GLN A 439 -11.53 -5.27 17.16
N VAL A 440 -10.43 -5.17 16.41
CA VAL A 440 -9.92 -6.26 15.57
C VAL A 440 -9.30 -7.32 16.46
N ILE A 441 -9.68 -8.58 16.27
CA ILE A 441 -9.02 -9.73 16.91
C ILE A 441 -8.20 -10.47 15.86
N THR A 442 -6.90 -10.54 16.05
CA THR A 442 -5.97 -11.19 15.11
C THR A 442 -5.34 -12.39 15.81
N VAL A 443 -5.55 -13.60 15.26
CA VAL A 443 -4.95 -14.83 15.76
C VAL A 443 -3.93 -15.34 14.76
N LEU A 444 -2.69 -15.43 15.19
CA LEU A 444 -1.53 -15.88 14.42
C LEU A 444 -1.02 -17.19 14.99
N ASN A 445 -0.33 -17.98 14.17
CA ASN A 445 0.36 -19.18 14.64
C ASN A 445 1.56 -19.57 13.75
N ASN A 446 2.51 -20.34 14.28
CA ASN A 446 3.69 -20.79 13.57
C ASN A 446 3.71 -22.31 13.25
N ASN A 447 2.57 -23.00 13.34
CA ASN A 447 2.52 -24.45 13.09
C ASN A 447 2.82 -24.86 11.63
N GLY A 448 2.79 -23.92 10.67
CA GLY A 448 3.04 -24.17 9.25
C GLY A 448 1.85 -24.76 8.48
N GLN A 449 1.99 -24.83 7.16
CA GLN A 449 0.93 -25.18 6.20
C GLN A 449 0.37 -26.60 6.38
N ASP A 450 1.16 -27.52 6.93
CA ASP A 450 0.78 -28.92 7.17
C ASP A 450 0.04 -29.13 8.51
N CYS A 451 -0.22 -28.06 9.26
CA CYS A 451 -0.90 -28.11 10.55
C CYS A 451 -2.35 -28.65 10.44
N GLU A 452 -2.66 -29.68 11.24
CA GLU A 452 -3.99 -30.27 11.36
C GLU A 452 -5.03 -29.29 11.95
N TYR A 453 -6.30 -29.69 11.97
CA TYR A 453 -7.37 -28.90 12.60
C TYR A 453 -7.24 -28.90 14.12
N PHE A 454 -7.31 -27.73 14.74
CA PHE A 454 -7.46 -27.55 16.18
C PHE A 454 -8.32 -26.33 16.49
N GLU A 455 -8.73 -26.17 17.76
CA GLU A 455 -9.55 -25.05 18.22
C GLU A 455 -8.82 -24.29 19.32
N LEU A 456 -8.87 -22.96 19.26
CA LEU A 456 -8.35 -22.06 20.27
C LEU A 456 -9.51 -21.36 21.00
N GLU A 457 -9.54 -21.47 22.33
CA GLU A 457 -10.45 -20.71 23.18
C GLU A 457 -9.84 -19.34 23.49
N VAL A 458 -10.16 -18.35 22.66
CA VAL A 458 -9.71 -16.97 22.86
C VAL A 458 -10.67 -16.26 23.82
N SER A 459 -10.10 -15.61 24.84
CA SER A 459 -10.82 -14.77 25.81
C SER A 459 -10.12 -13.41 25.90
N GLY A 460 -10.60 -12.48 26.75
CA GLY A 460 -10.04 -11.12 26.84
C GLY A 460 -10.29 -10.24 25.61
N HIS A 461 -11.09 -10.72 24.65
CA HIS A 461 -11.43 -9.99 23.43
C HIS A 461 -12.54 -8.93 23.62
N ASP A 462 -13.11 -8.77 24.83
CA ASP A 462 -14.12 -7.76 25.21
C ASP A 462 -15.36 -7.65 24.29
N TYR A 463 -15.83 -8.78 23.76
CA TYR A 463 -17.12 -8.86 23.06
C TYR A 463 -18.16 -9.59 23.93
N ALA A 464 -19.42 -9.19 23.81
CA ALA A 464 -20.50 -9.77 24.58
C ALA A 464 -20.88 -11.18 24.07
N PRO A 465 -21.37 -12.08 24.94
CA PRO A 465 -22.02 -13.32 24.50
C PRO A 465 -23.08 -13.07 23.43
N GLY A 466 -23.08 -13.90 22.38
CA GLY A 466 -23.96 -13.77 21.23
C GLY A 466 -23.49 -12.77 20.15
N THR A 467 -22.41 -12.02 20.36
CA THR A 467 -21.81 -11.20 19.28
C THR A 467 -21.32 -12.10 18.15
N VAL A 468 -21.72 -11.78 16.91
CA VAL A 468 -21.30 -12.50 15.69
C VAL A 468 -20.11 -11.77 15.07
N LEU A 469 -18.99 -12.47 14.96
CA LEU A 469 -17.76 -11.99 14.33
C LEU A 469 -17.57 -12.73 13.00
N THR A 470 -17.14 -12.03 11.96
CA THR A 470 -16.71 -12.63 10.70
C THR A 470 -15.19 -12.74 10.70
N GLU A 471 -14.68 -13.92 10.38
CA GLU A 471 -13.28 -14.14 10.04
C GLU A 471 -13.06 -13.70 8.58
N VAL A 472 -12.34 -12.60 8.37
CA VAL A 472 -12.35 -11.86 7.09
C VAL A 472 -11.54 -12.52 5.97
N LEU A 473 -10.66 -13.48 6.29
CA LEU A 473 -9.85 -14.19 5.30
C LEU A 473 -10.61 -15.38 4.67
N THR A 474 -11.50 -16.04 5.43
CA THR A 474 -12.34 -17.16 4.98
C THR A 474 -13.81 -16.81 4.82
N CYS A 475 -14.23 -15.64 5.28
CA CYS A 475 -15.62 -15.18 5.30
C CYS A 475 -16.57 -16.10 6.09
N THR A 476 -16.03 -16.74 7.13
CA THR A 476 -16.80 -17.60 8.05
C THR A 476 -17.24 -16.80 9.28
N ASN A 477 -18.46 -17.05 9.77
CA ASN A 477 -18.97 -16.38 10.96
C ASN A 477 -18.77 -17.26 12.20
N LEU A 478 -18.17 -16.69 13.24
CA LEU A 478 -18.09 -17.25 14.59
C LEU A 478 -19.02 -16.47 15.51
N THR A 479 -19.39 -17.06 16.66
CA THR A 479 -20.24 -16.41 17.66
C THR A 479 -19.61 -16.56 19.03
N VAL A 480 -19.51 -15.46 19.77
CA VAL A 480 -19.03 -15.47 21.16
C VAL A 480 -20.02 -16.29 22.00
N ASN A 481 -19.52 -17.29 22.73
CA ASN A 481 -20.37 -18.22 23.46
C ASN A 481 -20.93 -17.62 24.77
N ASP A 482 -21.86 -18.34 25.42
CA ASP A 482 -22.53 -17.91 26.66
C ASP A 482 -21.56 -17.60 27.83
N SER A 483 -20.33 -18.13 27.77
CA SER A 483 -19.27 -17.88 28.76
C SER A 483 -18.41 -16.65 28.44
N GLY A 484 -18.60 -16.03 27.27
CA GLY A 484 -17.79 -14.90 26.81
C GLY A 484 -16.46 -15.26 26.12
N ASN A 485 -16.30 -16.52 25.69
CA ASN A 485 -15.15 -16.96 24.89
C ASN A 485 -15.50 -17.03 23.40
N LEU A 486 -14.46 -16.98 22.57
CA LEU A 486 -14.50 -17.22 21.13
C LEU A 486 -13.71 -18.48 20.78
N THR A 487 -14.40 -19.53 20.34
CA THR A 487 -13.78 -20.75 19.80
C THR A 487 -13.32 -20.49 18.36
N VAL A 488 -12.02 -20.33 18.15
CA VAL A 488 -11.42 -20.02 16.84
C VAL A 488 -10.91 -21.31 16.17
N PRO A 489 -11.46 -21.71 15.00
CA PRO A 489 -11.02 -22.90 14.28
C PRO A 489 -9.73 -22.63 13.51
N MET A 490 -8.65 -23.32 13.89
CA MET A 490 -7.32 -23.21 13.30
C MET A 490 -7.03 -24.43 12.41
N PHE A 491 -6.43 -24.20 11.24
CA PHE A 491 -6.05 -25.26 10.30
C PHE A 491 -5.07 -24.72 9.25
N ALA A 492 -4.26 -25.63 8.68
CA ALA A 492 -3.26 -25.35 7.65
C ALA A 492 -2.32 -24.17 8.01
N GLY A 493 -2.07 -23.96 9.31
CA GLY A 493 -1.25 -22.88 9.85
C GLY A 493 -1.76 -21.48 9.57
N THR A 494 -2.95 -21.29 8.99
CA THR A 494 -3.41 -19.98 8.51
C THR A 494 -3.71 -18.99 9.65
N PRO A 495 -3.39 -17.70 9.49
CA PRO A 495 -3.84 -16.66 10.43
C PRO A 495 -5.36 -16.50 10.34
N LYS A 496 -5.97 -15.89 11.37
CA LYS A 496 -7.39 -15.52 11.42
C LYS A 496 -7.52 -14.06 11.84
N VAL A 497 -8.43 -13.32 11.22
CA VAL A 497 -8.69 -11.91 11.54
C VAL A 497 -10.19 -11.73 11.68
N LEU A 498 -10.65 -11.37 12.88
CA LEU A 498 -12.05 -11.39 13.26
C LEU A 498 -12.55 -9.98 13.59
N TYR A 499 -13.74 -9.66 13.09
CA TYR A 499 -14.36 -8.35 13.25
C TYR A 499 -15.89 -8.46 13.28
N PRO A 500 -16.64 -7.55 13.94
CA PRO A 500 -18.10 -7.67 14.04
C PRO A 500 -18.78 -7.66 12.68
N LEU A 501 -19.65 -8.65 12.44
CA LEU A 501 -20.38 -8.82 11.18
C LEU A 501 -21.15 -7.55 10.78
N GLU A 502 -21.79 -6.90 11.75
CA GLU A 502 -22.56 -5.67 11.54
C GLU A 502 -21.70 -4.47 11.11
N LEU A 503 -20.42 -4.45 11.51
CA LEU A 503 -19.48 -3.40 11.15
C LEU A 503 -18.74 -3.67 9.83
N LEU A 504 -18.89 -4.84 9.20
CA LEU A 504 -18.36 -5.12 7.86
C LEU A 504 -19.27 -4.61 6.73
N ALA A 505 -20.45 -4.06 7.04
CA ALA A 505 -21.33 -3.47 6.05
C ALA A 505 -20.59 -2.44 5.17
N ASN A 506 -20.84 -2.48 3.86
CA ASN A 506 -20.25 -1.62 2.84
C ASN A 506 -18.72 -1.74 2.63
N SER A 507 -18.01 -2.61 3.36
CA SER A 507 -16.55 -2.82 3.24
C SER A 507 -16.09 -3.35 1.87
N GLY A 508 -16.98 -3.99 1.11
CA GLY A 508 -16.63 -4.78 -0.06
C GLY A 508 -15.75 -6.01 0.26
N ILE A 509 -15.76 -6.48 1.50
CA ILE A 509 -15.10 -7.70 1.98
C ILE A 509 -16.18 -8.75 2.23
N CYS A 510 -15.92 -10.02 1.95
CA CYS A 510 -16.89 -11.11 2.16
C CYS A 510 -18.28 -10.90 1.51
N GLY A 511 -18.32 -10.22 0.36
CA GLY A 511 -19.56 -9.88 -0.34
C GLY A 511 -20.37 -8.74 0.29
N MET A 512 -19.86 -8.07 1.32
CA MET A 512 -20.51 -6.94 2.01
C MET A 512 -20.34 -5.64 1.20
N HIS A 513 -20.93 -5.59 0.01
CA HIS A 513 -20.95 -4.38 -0.81
C HIS A 513 -21.79 -3.28 -0.17
N ALA A 514 -21.55 -2.03 -0.58
CA ALA A 514 -22.54 -0.99 -0.39
C ALA A 514 -23.88 -1.45 -1.00
N ALA A 515 -24.99 -1.17 -0.33
CA ALA A 515 -26.29 -1.29 -0.99
C ALA A 515 -26.21 -0.47 -2.29
N GLU A 516 -26.49 -1.10 -3.43
CA GLU A 516 -26.49 -0.38 -4.71
C GLU A 516 -27.44 0.80 -4.57
N GLU A 517 -26.87 2.03 -4.61
CA GLU A 517 -27.65 3.23 -4.94
C GLU A 517 -28.47 2.86 -6.18
N PRO A 518 -29.81 2.83 -6.09
CA PRO A 518 -30.61 2.32 -7.19
C PRO A 518 -30.31 3.20 -8.40
N LEU A 519 -29.70 2.59 -9.43
CA LEU A 519 -29.30 3.25 -10.67
C LEU A 519 -30.36 4.29 -11.04
N PRO A 520 -29.99 5.58 -11.20
CA PRO A 520 -30.95 6.68 -11.24
C PRO A 520 -32.02 6.35 -12.28
N SER A 521 -33.20 5.97 -11.77
CA SER A 521 -34.26 5.43 -12.61
C SER A 521 -34.66 6.51 -13.60
N ALA A 522 -34.72 6.14 -14.87
CA ALA A 522 -34.71 7.04 -16.02
C ALA A 522 -35.48 8.34 -15.75
N THR A 523 -34.82 9.49 -15.91
CA THR A 523 -35.43 10.81 -15.69
C THR A 523 -36.66 10.94 -16.59
N ILE A 524 -37.84 10.83 -16.00
CA ILE A 524 -39.11 11.01 -16.70
C ILE A 524 -39.29 12.51 -16.93
N MET A 525 -39.09 12.96 -18.17
CA MET A 525 -39.45 14.32 -18.56
C MET A 525 -40.87 14.33 -19.12
N THR A 526 -41.75 15.06 -18.44
CA THR A 526 -43.10 15.39 -18.94
C THR A 526 -43.01 16.69 -19.73
N ILE A 527 -43.36 16.65 -21.02
CA ILE A 527 -43.41 17.83 -21.88
C ILE A 527 -44.85 18.08 -22.28
N ASP A 528 -45.41 19.20 -21.79
CA ASP A 528 -46.78 19.61 -22.06
C ASP A 528 -46.84 20.55 -23.26
N ALA A 529 -47.35 20.05 -24.39
CA ALA A 529 -47.62 20.86 -25.57
C ALA A 529 -49.09 21.32 -25.58
N THR A 530 -49.33 22.63 -25.44
CA THR A 530 -50.68 23.21 -25.56
C THR A 530 -50.94 23.74 -26.97
N SER A 531 -52.08 23.34 -27.56
CA SER A 531 -52.55 23.79 -28.87
C SER A 531 -54.02 24.19 -28.80
N THR A 532 -54.41 25.25 -29.49
CA THR A 532 -55.81 25.72 -29.52
C THR A 532 -56.45 25.29 -30.84
N VAL A 533 -57.41 24.36 -30.77
CA VAL A 533 -58.15 23.88 -31.96
C VAL A 533 -59.63 24.18 -31.76
N GLY A 534 -60.23 24.93 -32.69
CA GLY A 534 -61.66 25.26 -32.64
C GLY A 534 -62.10 26.16 -31.48
N GLY A 535 -61.17 26.89 -30.84
CA GLY A 535 -61.48 27.80 -29.71
C GLY A 535 -61.42 27.16 -28.33
N HIS A 536 -61.03 25.88 -28.23
CA HIS A 536 -60.70 25.22 -26.97
C HIS A 536 -59.20 24.92 -26.90
N VAL A 537 -58.63 25.07 -25.70
CA VAL A 537 -57.23 24.74 -25.41
C VAL A 537 -57.14 23.23 -25.14
N THR A 538 -56.29 22.54 -25.89
CA THR A 538 -55.99 21.12 -25.72
C THR A 538 -54.54 20.98 -25.29
N THR A 539 -54.32 20.40 -24.12
CA THR A 539 -52.97 20.00 -23.64
C THR A 539 -52.69 18.58 -24.08
N ILE A 540 -51.50 18.34 -24.63
CA ILE A 540 -50.98 17.01 -24.91
C ILE A 540 -49.78 16.79 -23.98
N GLU A 541 -49.97 15.97 -22.96
CA GLU A 541 -48.89 15.47 -22.11
C GLU A 541 -48.09 14.43 -22.89
N THR A 542 -46.80 14.65 -23.08
CA THR A 542 -45.90 13.68 -23.72
C THR A 542 -44.84 13.26 -22.71
N VAL A 543 -44.72 11.96 -22.47
CA VAL A 543 -43.76 11.40 -21.52
C VAL A 543 -42.60 10.80 -22.30
N GLU A 544 -41.41 11.41 -22.20
CA GLU A 544 -40.17 10.84 -22.73
C GLU A 544 -39.35 10.19 -21.62
N THR A 545 -38.95 8.94 -21.86
CA THR A 545 -37.99 8.20 -21.03
C THR A 545 -36.69 8.05 -21.82
N SER A 546 -35.69 8.87 -21.50
CA SER A 546 -34.37 8.77 -22.13
C SER A 546 -33.42 7.94 -21.26
N PRO A 547 -32.74 6.90 -21.80
CA PRO A 547 -31.63 6.26 -21.10
C PRO A 547 -30.44 7.22 -21.02
N ILE A 548 -29.69 7.16 -19.92
CA ILE A 548 -28.42 7.88 -19.78
C ILE A 548 -27.40 7.22 -20.73
N PRO A 549 -26.65 7.97 -21.57
CA PRO A 549 -25.63 7.38 -22.43
C PRO A 549 -24.49 6.79 -21.59
N PRO A 550 -23.86 5.68 -22.02
CA PRO A 550 -22.76 5.08 -21.30
C PRO A 550 -21.55 6.02 -21.23
N ILE A 551 -20.85 6.01 -20.09
CA ILE A 551 -19.59 6.72 -19.90
C ILE A 551 -18.54 6.09 -20.83
N THR A 552 -18.03 6.86 -21.79
CA THR A 552 -16.94 6.43 -22.67
C THR A 552 -15.58 6.60 -22.00
N THR A 553 -14.96 5.49 -21.61
CA THR A 553 -13.53 5.43 -21.28
C THR A 553 -12.71 5.40 -22.57
N HIS A 554 -11.75 6.31 -22.72
CA HIS A 554 -10.89 6.38 -23.89
C HIS A 554 -9.69 5.43 -23.75
N VAL A 555 -9.65 4.37 -24.55
CA VAL A 555 -8.46 3.53 -24.73
C VAL A 555 -7.64 4.07 -25.90
N TRP A 556 -6.37 4.38 -25.66
CA TRP A 556 -5.41 4.76 -26.69
C TRP A 556 -4.60 3.53 -27.13
N SER A 557 -4.45 3.31 -28.43
CA SER A 557 -3.52 2.31 -28.97
C SER A 557 -2.59 2.94 -30.02
N THR A 558 -1.31 2.61 -29.94
CA THR A 558 -0.24 3.20 -30.76
C THR A 558 0.16 2.26 -31.88
N ILE A 559 -0.32 2.52 -33.10
CA ILE A 559 0.32 2.05 -34.34
C ILE A 559 0.59 3.25 -35.24
N SER A 560 1.73 3.20 -35.92
CA SER A 560 2.39 4.31 -36.61
C SER A 560 1.55 5.04 -37.68
N GLY A 561 1.49 6.36 -37.57
CA GLY A 561 1.41 7.28 -38.72
C GLY A 561 0.01 7.79 -39.10
N LEU A 562 -0.27 9.05 -38.71
CA LEU A 562 -1.39 9.93 -39.07
C LEU A 562 -2.77 9.63 -38.44
N PRO A 563 -3.46 10.66 -37.90
CA PRO A 563 -4.76 10.49 -37.24
C PRO A 563 -5.88 10.36 -38.27
N THR A 564 -6.61 9.24 -38.24
CA THR A 564 -7.84 9.05 -39.02
C THR A 564 -8.94 8.55 -38.10
N VAL A 565 -9.98 9.36 -37.87
CA VAL A 565 -11.14 8.97 -37.06
C VAL A 565 -12.05 8.08 -37.91
N VAL A 566 -12.19 6.81 -37.54
CA VAL A 566 -13.13 5.87 -38.16
C VAL A 566 -14.02 5.28 -37.06
N PRO A 567 -15.30 5.69 -36.94
CA PRO A 567 -16.22 5.10 -35.98
C PRO A 567 -16.78 3.76 -36.51
N SER A 568 -16.34 2.64 -35.93
CA SER A 568 -16.97 1.33 -36.14
C SER A 568 -18.04 1.08 -35.06
N VAL A 569 -19.31 1.35 -35.39
CA VAL A 569 -20.45 1.06 -34.52
C VAL A 569 -20.91 -0.39 -34.75
N MET A 570 -20.77 -1.26 -33.74
CA MET A 570 -21.62 -2.44 -33.65
C MET A 570 -22.95 -2.04 -33.00
N ASN A 571 -24.04 -2.38 -33.69
CA ASN A 571 -25.40 -2.11 -33.26
C ASN A 571 -25.95 -3.26 -32.41
N PRO A 572 -26.57 -2.98 -31.25
CA PRO A 572 -27.66 -3.80 -30.72
C PRO A 572 -28.99 -3.05 -30.79
N GLU A 573 -30.04 -3.74 -31.19
CA GLU A 573 -31.39 -3.19 -31.36
C GLU A 573 -32.00 -2.75 -30.02
N GLY A 574 -32.27 -1.46 -29.85
CA GLY A 574 -33.02 -0.90 -28.73
C GLY A 574 -34.15 0.01 -29.23
N GLY A 575 -35.39 -0.46 -29.19
CA GLY A 575 -36.55 0.26 -29.74
C GLY A 575 -37.09 1.36 -28.83
N PHE A 576 -37.33 2.55 -29.38
CA PHE A 576 -38.09 3.61 -28.71
C PHE A 576 -39.55 3.19 -28.52
N THR A 577 -40.10 3.39 -27.32
CA THR A 577 -41.54 3.16 -27.03
C THR A 577 -42.18 4.46 -26.56
N ALA A 578 -42.85 5.18 -27.47
CA ALA A 578 -43.64 6.36 -27.10
C ALA A 578 -45.07 5.95 -26.71
N ILE A 579 -45.53 6.36 -25.53
CA ILE A 579 -46.90 6.12 -25.06
C ILE A 579 -47.66 7.45 -25.07
N THR A 580 -48.42 7.72 -26.13
CA THR A 580 -49.28 8.92 -26.21
C THR A 580 -50.61 8.66 -25.50
N LYS A 581 -50.91 9.43 -24.44
CA LYS A 581 -52.19 9.37 -23.73
C LYS A 581 -53.02 10.63 -24.03
N LEU A 582 -54.00 10.52 -24.92
CA LEU A 582 -54.91 11.64 -25.22
C LEU A 582 -55.91 11.84 -24.06
N ILE A 583 -55.86 13.00 -23.40
CA ILE A 583 -56.83 13.40 -22.37
C ILE A 583 -57.55 14.66 -22.85
N THR A 584 -58.85 14.54 -23.09
CA THR A 584 -59.69 15.68 -23.52
C THR A 584 -60.55 16.14 -22.34
N THR A 585 -60.29 17.35 -21.84
CA THR A 585 -61.02 17.90 -20.67
C THR A 585 -61.76 19.19 -21.04
N THR A 586 -63.09 19.16 -21.06
CA THR A 586 -63.93 20.34 -21.25
C THR A 586 -64.31 20.94 -19.89
N GLN A 587 -63.84 22.16 -19.59
CA GLN A 587 -64.26 22.90 -18.40
C GLN A 587 -65.33 23.95 -18.71
N ALA A 588 -66.35 23.99 -17.84
CA ALA A 588 -67.30 25.10 -17.70
C ALA A 588 -66.93 25.93 -16.45
N PRO A 589 -67.30 27.23 -16.36
CA PRO A 589 -66.70 28.16 -15.40
C PRO A 589 -67.13 27.97 -13.94
N ALA A 590 -66.26 28.44 -13.04
CA ALA A 590 -66.19 28.04 -11.63
C ALA A 590 -67.11 28.79 -10.64
N SER A 591 -67.22 28.23 -9.43
CA SER A 591 -67.60 28.96 -8.21
C SER A 591 -66.71 28.56 -7.02
N GLN A 592 -66.53 29.47 -6.07
CA GLN A 592 -65.53 29.45 -4.99
C GLN A 592 -66.02 28.71 -3.73
N ALA A 593 -65.09 28.19 -2.89
CA ALA A 593 -65.07 28.46 -1.43
C ALA A 593 -63.89 27.78 -0.67
N THR A 594 -62.98 28.63 -0.16
CA THR A 594 -62.30 28.63 1.17
C THR A 594 -61.90 27.35 1.95
N ALA A 595 -60.70 27.41 2.54
CA ALA A 595 -60.08 26.42 3.42
C ALA A 595 -60.45 26.53 4.93
N ALA A 596 -60.10 25.50 5.71
CA ALA A 596 -59.83 25.59 7.15
C ALA A 596 -58.83 24.51 7.61
N THR A 597 -58.08 24.81 8.67
CA THR A 597 -56.89 24.08 9.18
C THR A 597 -57.17 23.29 10.48
N THR A 598 -56.11 22.72 11.08
CA THR A 598 -55.98 22.14 12.46
C THR A 598 -56.32 20.65 12.64
N SER A 599 -55.77 19.90 13.62
CA SER A 599 -54.40 19.82 14.21
C SER A 599 -54.36 18.67 15.24
N THR A 600 -53.20 18.00 15.40
CA THR A 600 -52.69 17.30 16.62
C THR A 600 -53.56 16.28 17.39
N GLY A 601 -52.97 15.12 17.75
CA GLY A 601 -53.43 14.33 18.91
C GLY A 601 -53.00 12.85 18.91
N ASP A 602 -52.10 12.47 19.81
CA ASP A 602 -51.64 11.09 20.04
C ASP A 602 -52.72 10.16 20.64
N SER A 603 -52.59 8.84 20.41
CA SER A 603 -52.17 7.85 21.44
C SER A 603 -52.75 6.43 21.29
N ALA A 604 -51.93 5.47 21.74
CA ALA A 604 -52.26 4.12 22.25
C ALA A 604 -52.87 3.04 21.34
N ALA A 605 -52.14 1.91 21.21
CA ALA A 605 -52.67 0.58 20.87
C ALA A 605 -53.37 -0.06 22.11
N PRO A 606 -54.15 -1.18 21.98
CA PRO A 606 -53.50 -2.50 21.96
C PRO A 606 -54.23 -3.71 21.30
N SER A 607 -53.42 -4.67 20.82
CA SER A 607 -53.57 -6.14 20.98
C SER A 607 -54.57 -7.03 20.18
N ARG A 608 -54.07 -8.27 19.94
CA ARG A 608 -54.72 -9.61 19.75
C ARG A 608 -54.99 -10.21 18.35
N GLU A 609 -54.20 -11.26 18.07
CA GLU A 609 -54.59 -12.64 17.69
C GLU A 609 -55.21 -12.97 16.30
N ALA A 610 -54.32 -13.43 15.41
CA ALA A 610 -54.28 -14.78 14.79
C ALA A 610 -55.51 -15.44 14.12
N LEU A 611 -55.33 -15.87 12.86
CA LEU A 611 -55.88 -17.02 12.07
C LEU A 611 -55.56 -16.72 10.58
N GLY A 612 -55.29 -17.63 9.63
CA GLY A 612 -55.15 -19.10 9.55
C GLY A 612 -54.73 -19.48 8.11
N ALA A 613 -54.32 -20.73 7.84
CA ALA A 613 -53.64 -21.14 6.59
C ALA A 613 -54.54 -21.39 5.34
N GLY A 614 -53.94 -21.47 4.14
CA GLY A 614 -54.58 -21.91 2.88
C GLY A 614 -53.58 -22.17 1.73
N GLU A 615 -53.81 -23.20 0.92
CA GLU A 615 -52.83 -23.82 0.00
C GLU A 615 -52.83 -23.35 -1.49
N THR A 616 -51.82 -23.85 -2.21
CA THR A 616 -51.46 -23.75 -3.64
C THR A 616 -52.55 -23.89 -4.71
N LEU A 617 -52.27 -23.34 -5.91
CA LEU A 617 -52.65 -23.94 -7.21
C LEU A 617 -51.74 -23.46 -8.37
N LYS A 618 -51.33 -24.38 -9.27
CA LYS A 618 -50.76 -24.11 -10.61
C LYS A 618 -51.86 -24.23 -11.69
N PRO A 619 -51.62 -23.71 -12.91
CA PRO A 619 -51.82 -24.56 -14.08
C PRO A 619 -50.69 -24.47 -15.14
N ASN A 620 -50.69 -25.47 -16.03
CA ASN A 620 -49.74 -25.67 -17.14
C ASN A 620 -50.49 -25.55 -18.51
N SER A 621 -49.78 -25.76 -19.63
CA SER A 621 -50.28 -26.05 -21.01
C SER A 621 -50.53 -24.84 -21.94
N ASN A 622 -50.28 -24.87 -23.27
CA ASN A 622 -49.64 -25.88 -24.16
C ASN A 622 -49.36 -25.35 -25.61
N LEU A 623 -48.38 -25.97 -26.32
CA LEU A 623 -48.24 -26.17 -27.80
C LEU A 623 -48.07 -24.96 -28.79
N VAL A 624 -47.48 -25.03 -30.01
CA VAL A 624 -46.41 -25.87 -30.70
C VAL A 624 -46.27 -25.48 -32.22
N LEU A 625 -45.21 -25.98 -32.94
CA LEU A 625 -44.90 -25.90 -34.41
C LEU A 625 -44.40 -24.53 -34.95
N SER A 626 -43.55 -24.37 -36.00
CA SER A 626 -42.76 -25.22 -36.94
C SER A 626 -41.86 -24.29 -37.84
N ALA A 627 -40.90 -24.68 -38.71
CA ALA A 627 -39.96 -25.83 -38.88
C ALA A 627 -38.93 -25.51 -40.02
N ALA A 628 -37.96 -26.41 -40.29
CA ALA A 628 -36.95 -26.44 -41.39
C ALA A 628 -35.73 -25.48 -41.28
N GLY A 629 -34.48 -25.85 -41.61
CA GLY A 629 -33.89 -27.18 -41.90
C GLY A 629 -33.03 -27.24 -43.19
N LEU A 630 -31.74 -27.60 -43.07
CA LEU A 630 -30.92 -28.29 -44.10
C LEU A 630 -29.56 -28.74 -43.52
N ALA A 631 -28.94 -29.76 -44.13
CA ALA A 631 -27.84 -30.55 -43.55
C ALA A 631 -26.58 -30.62 -44.46
N GLY A 632 -25.44 -31.06 -43.91
CA GLY A 632 -24.22 -31.35 -44.69
C GLY A 632 -23.16 -32.13 -43.89
N ALA A 633 -22.82 -33.34 -44.37
CA ALA A 633 -21.86 -34.34 -43.85
C ALA A 633 -20.54 -33.80 -43.24
N ALA A 634 -19.93 -34.36 -42.19
CA ALA A 634 -19.65 -35.75 -41.80
C ALA A 634 -18.45 -36.43 -42.50
N SER A 635 -17.37 -36.70 -41.75
CA SER A 635 -16.53 -37.91 -41.90
C SER A 635 -15.59 -38.13 -40.70
N SER A 636 -15.74 -39.27 -40.02
CA SER A 636 -14.87 -39.81 -38.98
C SER A 636 -13.84 -40.80 -39.55
N VAL A 637 -12.61 -40.85 -39.03
CA VAL A 637 -11.76 -42.06 -39.05
C VAL A 637 -10.87 -42.11 -37.78
N ASP A 638 -11.01 -43.18 -37.00
CA ASP A 638 -10.08 -43.60 -35.93
C ASP A 638 -8.89 -44.40 -36.50
N VAL A 639 -7.80 -44.55 -35.72
CA VAL A 639 -7.24 -45.85 -35.23
C VAL A 639 -5.75 -45.74 -34.83
N ALA A 640 -5.44 -46.24 -33.62
CA ALA A 640 -4.15 -46.71 -33.06
C ALA A 640 -2.92 -45.76 -33.12
N GLY A 641 -2.20 -45.47 -32.04
CA GLY A 641 -1.82 -46.37 -30.94
C GLY A 641 -0.33 -46.75 -31.04
N ALA A 642 0.52 -46.15 -30.21
CA ALA A 642 1.86 -46.65 -29.90
C ALA A 642 2.35 -46.08 -28.56
N ALA A 643 2.77 -46.96 -27.65
CA ALA A 643 3.52 -46.58 -26.46
C ALA A 643 5.03 -46.65 -26.75
N ALA A 644 5.82 -45.73 -26.19
CA ALA A 644 7.28 -45.83 -26.21
C ALA A 644 7.86 -45.33 -24.88
N SER A 645 8.42 -46.26 -24.12
CA SER A 645 9.31 -46.00 -22.99
C SER A 645 10.63 -45.40 -23.46
N VAL A 646 11.25 -44.50 -22.68
CA VAL A 646 12.69 -44.23 -22.75
C VAL A 646 13.33 -44.52 -21.40
N THR A 647 14.50 -45.15 -21.47
CA THR A 647 15.16 -45.88 -20.38
C THR A 647 16.25 -45.09 -19.69
N ALA A 648 16.54 -45.48 -18.44
CA ALA A 648 17.76 -45.09 -17.74
C ALA A 648 19.01 -45.84 -18.26
N SER A 649 20.16 -45.49 -17.66
CA SER A 649 21.54 -45.95 -17.94
C SER A 649 22.21 -45.31 -19.16
N ALA A 650 23.50 -45.01 -19.18
CA ALA A 650 24.56 -44.79 -18.18
C ALA A 650 25.85 -44.65 -19.00
N PHE A 651 26.79 -43.78 -18.64
CA PHE A 651 28.20 -44.07 -18.87
C PHE A 651 29.10 -43.42 -17.82
N ASP A 652 30.21 -44.09 -17.57
CA ASP A 652 31.04 -44.01 -16.37
C ASP A 652 32.48 -43.57 -16.71
N ARG A 653 33.22 -43.12 -15.69
CA ARG A 653 34.67 -42.80 -15.67
C ARG A 653 35.13 -41.49 -16.34
N TRP A 654 35.68 -40.59 -15.52
CA TRP A 654 37.15 -40.52 -15.44
C TRP A 654 37.68 -40.15 -14.05
N GLN A 655 38.96 -40.44 -13.85
CA GLN A 655 39.64 -40.63 -12.56
C GLN A 655 39.77 -39.37 -11.69
N GLY A 656 39.83 -39.56 -10.37
CA GLY A 656 40.26 -38.53 -9.43
C GLY A 656 41.76 -38.59 -9.10
N HIS A 657 42.26 -37.50 -8.53
CA HIS A 657 43.47 -37.47 -7.70
C HIS A 657 43.19 -36.58 -6.47
N GLY A 658 43.67 -37.01 -5.30
CA GLY A 658 43.47 -36.29 -4.03
C GLY A 658 44.63 -35.35 -3.66
N HIS A 659 44.55 -34.87 -2.42
CA HIS A 659 45.32 -33.79 -1.75
C HIS A 659 44.58 -32.44 -1.78
N GLY A 660 44.41 -31.70 -0.68
CA GLY A 660 44.68 -32.04 0.73
C GLY A 660 44.81 -30.79 1.61
N HIS A 661 44.07 -30.74 2.73
CA HIS A 661 44.13 -29.77 3.83
C HIS A 661 43.99 -28.26 3.55
N GLY A 662 43.09 -27.62 4.31
CA GLY A 662 42.96 -26.16 4.37
C GLY A 662 41.62 -25.75 5.00
N GLY A 663 41.40 -26.06 6.28
CA GLY A 663 40.17 -25.66 6.96
C GLY A 663 40.30 -24.30 7.64
N HIS A 664 39.25 -23.48 7.62
CA HIS A 664 39.03 -22.43 8.61
C HIS A 664 37.54 -22.16 8.85
N PHE A 665 37.15 -22.35 10.11
CA PHE A 665 36.04 -21.74 10.85
C PHE A 665 34.84 -21.13 10.11
N HIS A 666 33.69 -21.79 10.26
CA HIS A 666 32.44 -21.07 10.50
C HIS A 666 32.55 -20.24 11.78
N ARG A 667 32.02 -19.01 11.76
CA ARG A 667 31.45 -18.38 12.96
C ARG A 667 30.00 -18.01 12.67
N ARG A 668 29.10 -18.53 13.51
CA ARG A 668 27.78 -17.95 13.72
C ARG A 668 27.99 -16.58 14.36
N PHE A 669 27.32 -15.56 13.86
CA PHE A 669 26.99 -14.40 14.68
C PHE A 669 25.57 -14.59 15.20
N GLY A 670 25.44 -14.40 16.51
CA GLY A 670 24.18 -14.39 17.23
C GLY A 670 24.35 -13.44 18.39
N ALA A 671 23.69 -12.30 18.27
CA ALA A 671 23.25 -11.37 19.29
C ALA A 671 22.07 -10.65 18.63
#